data_AF-B0E5R7-F1
#
_entry.id   AF-B0E5R7-F1
#
_cell.length_a   1.000
_cell.length_b   1.000
_cell.length_c   1.000
_cell.angle_alpha   90.00
_cell.angle_beta   90.00
_cell.angle_gamma   90.00
#
_symmetry.space_group_name_H-M   'P 1'
#
loop_
_entity.id
_entity.type
_entity.pdbx_description
1 polymer ?
#
loop_
_entity_poly.entity_id
_entity_poly.type
_entity_poly.pdbx_seq_one_letter_code
_entity_poly.pdbx_strand_id
1 'polypeptide(L)'
;MNEIKEIIGRLHQTVDEETIKELRIHIESIDIKQTDENTLKELRQEGNELWNFVVRKQCDITKQSEMRELACLLVEKYQVENDFTLIKMIGKTAKCKEEKGEIEKSKKMYRKAIDKYNETERTINTNTQQIERKRCGKYLFTLGMISSWNNGEIETAWIYYHKLKEIIESLDESNEEIKTMIFKKAKELFEIGAYQGTIDWMKEYLMMKGNKKEHNSEAFSIISRSYLELGMNEEAMKTIEKSIEEESNEENEIIRLKCMIKTREDDEIIQVFKRNITMGNISNDGKIKMCDIIEEKGMSEIIMFGYESIMTSIMRKENIETRTYYKVNKKYIEFLFKMKRINMVTAQNVIDNLIDSIQNNKIEIIEKEIYSIISIIWERGINDCLNKNERTGKEWFKKVREIMEISRCNDEIGEINKNISICEYQMNNYHEAMKRAQEAIESGCNDLQADFILFSSYIHLHMKNEGKDVIEKAINKNSSNQHKIEFLETCCTICEEMKEKEIEDECLRKLFECLPGESMKGTGIIVFRQIMKNRCEVDIIKRFIKMVKENKEEVIGDEKAEIEWCLAYLNNRSKESYSRKLHEECLYCCYLYDILSKTNKEYEEMYENRIMICLLGASSGVEGIGKDVINEVEEMKEEAKKCLEEIRRKGINTTNSIEKLETTIITVEVKICIIKEEGIDEAITKLLRTGTNSSVLEMVGMSCIENGYKTYGIKCLKSGMSMICKRNEVDGVRLSRIIREIINESEDEEILDMIDKAITMIKSTDGIYPKKEIEWLMGISWNKGNKSRYKQDNRRAKEWYNKAITLSENIERRDEIIEKMNKEYQIFINEINK
;
A
#
# COMPACT_ATOMS: atom_id res chain seq x y z
N MET A 1 87.98 -4.50 -11.76
CA MET A 1 88.11 -4.00 -10.37
C MET A 1 87.93 -2.50 -10.27
N ASN A 2 88.78 -1.69 -10.94
CA ASN A 2 88.69 -0.23 -10.91
C ASN A 2 87.30 0.31 -11.32
N GLU A 3 86.70 -0.27 -12.36
CA GLU A 3 85.34 0.08 -12.81
C GLU A 3 84.28 -0.16 -11.73
N ILE A 4 84.36 -1.28 -11.00
CA ILE A 4 83.41 -1.60 -9.91
C ILE A 4 83.56 -0.59 -8.76
N LYS A 5 84.79 -0.24 -8.36
CA LYS A 5 85.03 0.79 -7.33
C LYS A 5 84.49 2.14 -7.75
N GLU A 6 84.68 2.52 -9.02
CA GLU A 6 84.16 3.78 -9.56
C GLU A 6 82.63 3.82 -9.57
N ILE A 7 81.97 2.73 -10.01
CA ILE A 7 80.51 2.61 -10.00
C ILE A 7 79.97 2.67 -8.55
N ILE A 8 80.59 1.96 -7.61
CA ILE A 8 80.21 2.01 -6.18
C ILE A 8 80.43 3.42 -5.59
N GLY A 9 81.53 4.09 -5.95
CA GLY A 9 81.80 5.47 -5.58
C GLY A 9 80.71 6.43 -6.09
N ARG A 10 80.20 6.24 -7.31
CA ARG A 10 79.07 6.99 -7.86
C ARG A 10 77.77 6.70 -7.09
N LEU A 11 77.49 5.43 -6.75
CA LEU A 11 76.33 5.06 -5.92
C LEU A 11 76.37 5.67 -4.52
N HIS A 12 77.56 5.85 -3.94
CA HIS A 12 77.72 6.53 -2.65
C HIS A 12 77.25 8.00 -2.71
N GLN A 13 77.47 8.67 -3.84
CA GLN A 13 77.04 10.05 -4.08
C GLN A 13 75.54 10.13 -4.40
N THR A 14 75.10 9.42 -5.45
CA THR A 14 73.73 9.44 -5.97
C THR A 14 73.24 8.03 -6.27
N VAL A 15 72.07 7.66 -5.72
CA VAL A 15 71.47 6.34 -5.91
C VAL A 15 70.41 6.38 -7.03
N ASP A 16 70.84 6.08 -8.25
CA ASP A 16 69.99 5.97 -9.43
C ASP A 16 69.95 4.54 -10.00
N GLU A 17 68.89 4.21 -10.75
CA GLU A 17 68.66 2.85 -11.27
C GLU A 17 69.65 2.45 -12.37
N GLU A 18 70.15 3.42 -13.14
CA GLU A 18 71.05 3.15 -14.25
C GLU A 18 72.41 2.68 -13.72
N THR A 19 72.92 3.37 -12.69
CA THR A 19 74.15 2.97 -12.00
C THR A 19 74.01 1.62 -11.29
N ILE A 20 72.82 1.28 -10.75
CA ILE A 20 72.55 -0.05 -10.15
C ILE A 20 72.59 -1.16 -11.22
N LYS A 21 71.99 -0.94 -12.39
CA LYS A 21 72.04 -1.88 -13.52
C LYS A 21 73.45 -2.05 -14.05
N GLU A 22 74.18 -0.95 -14.21
CA GLU A 22 75.57 -0.95 -14.63
C GLU A 22 76.44 -1.79 -13.68
N LEU A 23 76.27 -1.61 -12.37
CA LEU A 23 76.97 -2.41 -11.35
C LEU A 23 76.63 -3.89 -11.46
N ARG A 24 75.37 -4.24 -11.68
CA ARG A 24 74.93 -5.64 -11.84
C ARG A 24 75.64 -6.33 -13.01
N ILE A 25 75.68 -5.68 -14.18
CA ILE A 25 76.33 -6.22 -15.39
C ILE A 25 77.81 -6.52 -15.12
N HIS A 26 78.52 -5.58 -14.48
CA HIS A 26 79.92 -5.77 -14.15
C HIS A 26 80.12 -6.90 -13.12
N ILE A 27 79.27 -7.00 -12.10
CA ILE A 27 79.34 -8.11 -11.13
C ILE A 27 79.12 -9.48 -11.78
N GLU A 28 78.16 -9.57 -12.71
CA GLU A 28 77.83 -10.82 -13.41
C GLU A 28 78.94 -11.25 -14.38
N SER A 29 79.67 -10.30 -14.97
CA SER A 29 80.80 -10.57 -15.86
C SER A 29 82.09 -11.10 -15.20
N ILE A 30 82.18 -11.06 -13.85
CA ILE A 30 83.38 -11.55 -13.14
C ILE A 30 83.47 -13.08 -13.20
N ASP A 31 84.51 -13.59 -13.90
CA ASP A 31 84.92 -15.00 -13.85
C ASP A 31 85.87 -15.26 -12.67
N ILE A 32 85.34 -15.93 -11.65
CA ILE A 32 86.04 -16.27 -10.40
C ILE A 32 87.28 -17.14 -10.68
N LYS A 33 87.28 -17.98 -11.74
CA LYS A 33 88.40 -18.88 -12.03
C LYS A 33 89.60 -18.17 -12.65
N GLN A 34 89.38 -17.00 -13.25
CA GLN A 34 90.40 -16.21 -13.95
C GLN A 34 90.83 -14.98 -13.15
N THR A 35 90.20 -14.72 -12.01
CA THR A 35 90.47 -13.55 -11.16
C THR A 35 91.44 -13.93 -10.04
N ASP A 36 92.46 -13.10 -9.80
CA ASP A 36 93.42 -13.33 -8.72
C ASP A 36 92.80 -13.12 -7.32
N GLU A 37 93.37 -13.77 -6.32
CA GLU A 37 92.84 -13.79 -4.95
C GLU A 37 92.80 -12.39 -4.30
N ASN A 38 93.75 -11.50 -4.61
CA ASN A 38 93.77 -10.15 -4.05
C ASN A 38 92.60 -9.33 -4.60
N THR A 39 92.35 -9.40 -5.92
CA THR A 39 91.18 -8.77 -6.54
C THR A 39 89.87 -9.29 -5.93
N LEU A 40 89.75 -10.60 -5.66
CA LEU A 40 88.57 -11.16 -5.00
C LEU A 40 88.39 -10.64 -3.57
N LYS A 41 89.47 -10.49 -2.78
CA LYS A 41 89.42 -9.87 -1.44
C LYS A 41 88.95 -8.42 -1.49
N GLU A 42 89.43 -7.65 -2.46
CA GLU A 42 89.00 -6.26 -2.62
C GLU A 42 87.51 -6.18 -3.01
N LEU A 43 87.03 -7.04 -3.93
CA LEU A 43 85.59 -7.10 -4.28
C LEU A 43 84.70 -7.33 -3.06
N ARG A 44 85.15 -8.18 -2.14
CA ARG A 44 84.44 -8.44 -0.90
C ARG A 44 84.43 -7.22 0.03
N GLN A 45 85.54 -6.50 0.13
CA GLN A 45 85.59 -5.26 0.91
C GLN A 45 84.58 -4.24 0.36
N GLU A 46 84.58 -4.02 -0.95
CA GLU A 46 83.62 -3.14 -1.64
C GLU A 46 82.17 -3.58 -1.42
N GLY A 47 81.90 -4.89 -1.45
CA GLY A 47 80.57 -5.44 -1.13
C GLY A 47 80.12 -5.15 0.32
N ASN A 48 81.02 -5.24 1.29
CA ASN A 48 80.74 -4.88 2.68
C ASN A 48 80.53 -3.38 2.87
N GLU A 49 81.30 -2.55 2.16
CA GLU A 49 81.13 -1.09 2.18
C GLU A 49 79.78 -0.69 1.59
N LEU A 50 79.42 -1.26 0.43
CA LEU A 50 78.11 -1.07 -0.19
C LEU A 50 76.98 -1.52 0.76
N TRP A 51 77.12 -2.68 1.42
CA TRP A 51 76.16 -3.14 2.41
C TRP A 51 75.96 -2.12 3.55
N ASN A 52 77.06 -1.66 4.15
CA ASN A 52 77.02 -0.71 5.26
C ASN A 52 76.40 0.62 4.84
N PHE A 53 76.66 1.07 3.61
CA PHE A 53 76.02 2.25 3.05
C PHE A 53 74.50 2.07 2.91
N VAL A 54 74.05 0.94 2.33
CA VAL A 54 72.63 0.64 2.10
C VAL A 54 71.85 0.47 3.42
N VAL A 55 72.52 0.01 4.48
CA VAL A 55 71.92 -0.08 5.82
C VAL A 55 71.79 1.30 6.47
N ARG A 56 72.74 2.22 6.25
CA ARG A 56 72.74 3.57 6.85
C ARG A 56 71.88 4.58 6.11
N LYS A 57 71.75 4.45 4.78
CA LYS A 57 71.04 5.42 3.93
C LYS A 57 69.57 5.01 3.77
N GLN A 58 68.65 5.89 4.15
CA GLN A 58 67.24 5.74 3.84
C GLN A 58 67.03 6.02 2.34
N CYS A 59 66.75 4.98 1.58
CA CYS A 59 66.39 5.05 0.17
C CYS A 59 65.11 4.23 -0.05
N ASP A 60 64.46 4.41 -1.21
CA ASP A 60 63.28 3.63 -1.58
C ASP A 60 63.56 2.12 -1.49
N ILE A 61 62.55 1.36 -1.06
CA ILE A 61 62.69 -0.07 -0.77
C ILE A 61 63.08 -0.89 -2.00
N THR A 62 62.73 -0.44 -3.20
CA THR A 62 63.13 -1.04 -4.48
C THR A 62 64.64 -0.97 -4.65
N LYS A 63 65.19 0.24 -4.54
CA LYS A 63 66.63 0.51 -4.68
C LYS A 63 67.42 -0.14 -3.54
N GLN A 64 66.89 -0.07 -2.32
CA GLN A 64 67.51 -0.70 -1.16
C GLN A 64 67.62 -2.22 -1.35
N SER A 65 66.55 -2.86 -1.81
CA SER A 65 66.50 -4.30 -2.04
C SER A 65 67.50 -4.76 -3.11
N GLU A 66 67.61 -4.00 -4.22
CA GLU A 66 68.55 -4.30 -5.30
C GLU A 66 70.00 -4.10 -4.89
N MET A 67 70.32 -3.00 -4.21
CA MET A 67 71.69 -2.75 -3.74
C MET A 67 72.13 -3.75 -2.67
N ARG A 68 71.22 -4.20 -1.78
CA ARG A 68 71.50 -5.29 -0.82
C ARG A 68 71.85 -6.59 -1.53
N GLU A 69 71.13 -6.90 -2.61
CA GLU A 69 71.39 -8.08 -3.45
C GLU A 69 72.77 -7.98 -4.13
N LEU A 70 73.11 -6.83 -4.71
CA LEU A 70 74.42 -6.59 -5.33
C LEU A 70 75.56 -6.67 -4.32
N ALA A 71 75.37 -6.11 -3.11
CA ALA A 71 76.33 -6.24 -2.01
C ALA A 71 76.56 -7.71 -1.62
N CYS A 72 75.48 -8.52 -1.52
CA CYS A 72 75.60 -9.95 -1.29
C CYS A 72 76.37 -10.66 -2.42
N LEU A 73 76.08 -10.34 -3.68
CA LEU A 73 76.75 -10.93 -4.84
C LEU A 73 78.26 -10.61 -4.86
N LEU A 74 78.64 -9.38 -4.52
CA LEU A 74 80.05 -8.96 -4.40
C LEU A 74 80.78 -9.72 -3.29
N VAL A 75 80.18 -9.77 -2.09
CA VAL A 75 80.77 -10.49 -0.94
C VAL A 75 80.91 -11.98 -1.24
N GLU A 76 79.98 -12.57 -2.00
CA GLU A 76 79.98 -13.98 -2.38
C GLU A 76 81.07 -14.35 -3.39
N LYS A 77 81.64 -13.39 -4.15
CA LYS A 77 82.74 -13.68 -5.11
C LYS A 77 84.00 -14.20 -4.43
N TYR A 78 84.23 -13.85 -3.16
CA TYR A 78 85.34 -14.37 -2.36
C TYR A 78 84.80 -15.28 -1.24
N GLN A 79 85.01 -16.59 -1.42
CA GLN A 79 84.54 -17.60 -0.49
C GLN A 79 85.38 -17.55 0.80
N VAL A 80 84.69 -17.32 1.92
CA VAL A 80 85.24 -17.42 3.27
C VAL A 80 84.58 -18.60 3.96
N GLU A 81 85.39 -19.44 4.60
CA GLU A 81 84.88 -20.55 5.41
C GLU A 81 84.12 -20.01 6.62
N ASN A 82 82.94 -20.59 6.92
CA ASN A 82 82.09 -20.16 8.04
C ASN A 82 81.64 -18.68 7.99
N ASP A 83 81.26 -18.18 6.82
CA ASP A 83 80.88 -16.78 6.60
C ASP A 83 79.49 -16.40 7.14
N PHE A 84 79.39 -16.26 8.47
CA PHE A 84 78.15 -15.86 9.14
C PHE A 84 77.67 -14.45 8.76
N THR A 85 78.57 -13.57 8.33
CA THR A 85 78.23 -12.22 7.88
C THR A 85 77.43 -12.27 6.59
N LEU A 86 77.93 -13.00 5.58
CA LEU A 86 77.22 -13.19 4.31
C LEU A 86 75.85 -13.86 4.53
N ILE A 87 75.76 -14.88 5.38
CA ILE A 87 74.49 -15.56 5.69
C ILE A 87 73.46 -14.55 6.24
N LYS A 88 73.86 -13.70 7.20
CA LYS A 88 72.98 -12.65 7.75
C LYS A 88 72.61 -11.60 6.70
N MET A 89 73.53 -11.24 5.80
CA MET A 89 73.26 -10.31 4.70
C MET A 89 72.20 -10.86 3.75
N ILE A 90 72.31 -12.13 3.36
CA ILE A 90 71.33 -12.79 2.49
C ILE A 90 69.95 -12.83 3.18
N GLY A 91 69.88 -13.22 4.46
CA GLY A 91 68.61 -13.23 5.23
C GLY A 91 67.96 -11.85 5.35
N LYS A 92 68.75 -10.79 5.61
CA LYS A 92 68.27 -9.40 5.62
C LYS A 92 67.80 -8.89 4.27
N THR A 93 68.40 -9.40 3.19
CA THR A 93 67.98 -9.08 1.83
C THR A 93 66.67 -9.78 1.48
N ALA A 94 66.51 -11.04 1.90
CA ALA A 94 65.26 -11.78 1.77
C ALA A 94 64.10 -11.03 2.45
N LYS A 95 64.26 -10.61 3.70
CA LYS A 95 63.28 -9.76 4.41
C LYS A 95 62.91 -8.49 3.63
N CYS A 96 63.90 -7.79 3.07
CA CYS A 96 63.66 -6.56 2.30
C CYS A 96 62.91 -6.83 0.98
N LYS A 97 63.17 -7.97 0.32
CA LYS A 97 62.41 -8.41 -0.86
C LYS A 97 60.95 -8.74 -0.51
N GLU A 98 60.72 -9.32 0.64
CA GLU A 98 59.36 -9.58 1.16
C GLU A 98 58.60 -8.29 1.47
N GLU A 99 59.24 -7.33 2.15
CA GLU A 99 58.66 -6.00 2.42
C GLU A 99 58.33 -5.22 1.12
N LYS A 100 59.05 -5.49 0.03
CA LYS A 100 58.75 -4.99 -1.33
C LYS A 100 57.57 -5.73 -2.00
N GLY A 101 57.14 -6.88 -1.49
CA GLY A 101 56.11 -7.74 -2.08
C GLY A 101 56.65 -8.80 -3.05
N GLU A 102 57.98 -8.96 -3.19
CA GLU A 102 58.61 -9.98 -4.05
C GLU A 102 58.74 -11.34 -3.32
N ILE A 103 57.61 -11.95 -2.94
CA ILE A 103 57.53 -13.14 -2.07
C ILE A 103 58.40 -14.30 -2.57
N GLU A 104 58.30 -14.68 -3.85
CA GLU A 104 59.04 -15.83 -4.40
C GLU A 104 60.56 -15.60 -4.45
N LYS A 105 60.99 -14.35 -4.66
CA LYS A 105 62.42 -14.01 -4.60
C LYS A 105 62.92 -14.04 -3.15
N SER A 106 62.11 -13.54 -2.20
CA SER A 106 62.41 -13.66 -0.77
C SER A 106 62.61 -15.12 -0.34
N LYS A 107 61.67 -16.02 -0.71
CA LYS A 107 61.76 -17.45 -0.43
C LYS A 107 63.05 -18.08 -0.98
N LYS A 108 63.41 -17.78 -2.23
CA LYS A 108 64.67 -18.25 -2.84
C LYS A 108 65.90 -17.78 -2.05
N MET A 109 65.90 -16.52 -1.59
CA MET A 109 67.00 -15.98 -0.80
C MET A 109 67.06 -16.59 0.61
N TYR A 110 65.93 -16.81 1.28
CA TYR A 110 65.92 -17.52 2.57
C TYR A 110 66.45 -18.95 2.43
N ARG A 111 66.03 -19.71 1.41
CA ARG A 111 66.59 -21.04 1.13
C ARG A 111 68.10 -20.99 0.93
N LYS A 112 68.59 -20.06 0.11
CA LYS A 112 70.04 -19.85 -0.10
C LYS A 112 70.79 -19.55 1.20
N ALA A 113 70.21 -18.74 2.09
CA ALA A 113 70.82 -18.46 3.40
C ALA A 113 70.85 -19.72 4.30
N ILE A 114 69.80 -20.52 4.27
CA ILE A 114 69.71 -21.78 5.04
C ILE A 114 70.68 -22.83 4.48
N ASP A 115 70.80 -22.97 3.17
CA ASP A 115 71.73 -23.91 2.54
C ASP A 115 73.17 -23.58 2.95
N LYS A 116 73.58 -22.31 2.84
CA LYS A 116 74.89 -21.84 3.33
C LYS A 116 75.06 -22.06 4.84
N TYR A 117 74.02 -21.85 5.63
CA TYR A 117 74.05 -22.13 7.07
C TYR A 117 74.27 -23.62 7.38
N ASN A 118 73.65 -24.52 6.61
CA ASN A 118 73.82 -25.96 6.75
C ASN A 118 75.21 -26.41 6.30
N GLU A 119 75.79 -25.79 5.25
CA GLU A 119 77.16 -26.04 4.83
C GLU A 119 78.18 -25.78 5.95
N THR A 120 77.97 -24.72 6.76
CA THR A 120 78.89 -24.40 7.88
C THR A 120 78.98 -25.50 8.94
N GLU A 121 78.01 -26.40 9.03
CA GLU A 121 78.01 -27.48 10.02
C GLU A 121 79.19 -28.45 9.83
N ARG A 122 79.66 -28.62 8.58
CA ARG A 122 80.75 -29.54 8.24
C ARG A 122 82.15 -28.96 8.49
N THR A 123 82.25 -27.65 8.70
CA THR A 123 83.50 -26.87 8.66
C THR A 123 83.81 -26.16 9.98
N ILE A 124 82.97 -26.31 11.01
CA ILE A 124 83.19 -25.69 12.32
C ILE A 124 84.03 -26.57 13.22
N ASN A 125 85.16 -26.02 13.69
CA ASN A 125 86.15 -26.75 14.49
C ASN A 125 86.36 -26.14 15.89
N THR A 126 85.72 -25.02 16.23
CA THR A 126 85.92 -24.30 17.51
C THR A 126 84.61 -23.95 18.21
N ASN A 127 84.64 -23.87 19.54
CA ASN A 127 83.48 -23.47 20.36
C ASN A 127 82.99 -22.05 20.03
N THR A 128 83.88 -21.12 19.73
CA THR A 128 83.52 -19.73 19.38
C THR A 128 82.73 -19.68 18.07
N GLN A 129 83.19 -20.38 17.03
CA GLN A 129 82.47 -20.51 15.76
C GLN A 129 81.11 -21.20 15.93
N GLN A 130 81.02 -22.18 16.84
CA GLN A 130 79.75 -22.85 17.15
C GLN A 130 78.74 -21.89 17.79
N ILE A 131 79.18 -21.02 18.71
CA ILE A 131 78.32 -19.98 19.32
C ILE A 131 77.88 -18.96 18.26
N GLU A 132 78.79 -18.50 17.39
CA GLU A 132 78.45 -17.55 16.32
C GLU A 132 77.50 -18.15 15.29
N ARG A 133 77.68 -19.42 14.91
CA ARG A 133 76.73 -20.16 14.09
C ARG A 133 75.35 -20.16 14.73
N LYS A 134 75.24 -20.58 15.99
CA LYS A 134 73.96 -20.61 16.71
C LYS A 134 73.28 -19.23 16.73
N ARG A 135 74.02 -18.15 17.01
CA ARG A 135 73.47 -16.78 16.95
C ARG A 135 73.01 -16.38 15.55
N CYS A 136 73.75 -16.78 14.51
CA CYS A 136 73.35 -16.58 13.12
C CYS A 136 72.08 -17.36 12.78
N GLY A 137 72.00 -18.63 13.21
CA GLY A 137 70.83 -19.49 13.03
C GLY A 137 69.60 -18.93 13.74
N LYS A 138 69.72 -18.52 15.02
CA LYS A 138 68.63 -17.87 15.77
C LYS A 138 68.01 -16.72 14.98
N TYR A 139 68.86 -15.82 14.46
CA TYR A 139 68.41 -14.71 13.63
C TYR A 139 67.69 -15.17 12.35
N LEU A 140 68.30 -16.11 11.62
CA LEU A 140 67.80 -16.58 10.33
C LEU A 140 66.44 -17.30 10.46
N PHE A 141 66.33 -18.21 11.42
CA PHE A 141 65.11 -19.00 11.63
C PHE A 141 63.98 -18.16 12.23
N THR A 142 64.25 -17.14 13.07
CA THR A 142 63.22 -16.18 13.49
C THR A 142 62.65 -15.43 12.29
N LEU A 143 63.50 -14.94 11.38
CA LEU A 143 63.04 -14.25 10.17
C LEU A 143 62.27 -15.16 9.23
N GLY A 144 62.76 -16.38 9.01
CA GLY A 144 62.10 -17.39 8.18
C GLY A 144 60.71 -17.75 8.73
N MET A 145 60.58 -17.91 10.04
CA MET A 145 59.31 -18.16 10.72
C MET A 145 58.31 -17.01 10.51
N ILE A 146 58.72 -15.76 10.77
CA ILE A 146 57.86 -14.57 10.56
C ILE A 146 57.41 -14.47 9.11
N SER A 147 58.35 -14.65 8.18
CA SER A 147 58.06 -14.61 6.75
C SER A 147 57.03 -15.67 6.35
N SER A 148 57.21 -16.90 6.84
CA SER A 148 56.29 -18.01 6.55
C SER A 148 54.90 -17.73 7.11
N TRP A 149 54.80 -17.16 8.31
CA TRP A 149 53.51 -16.72 8.88
C TRP A 149 52.82 -15.64 8.05
N ASN A 150 53.56 -14.63 7.57
CA ASN A 150 53.00 -13.55 6.75
C ASN A 150 52.51 -14.06 5.38
N ASN A 151 53.11 -15.13 4.86
CA ASN A 151 52.75 -15.74 3.60
C ASN A 151 51.70 -16.86 3.73
N GLY A 152 51.19 -17.12 4.94
CA GLY A 152 50.20 -18.18 5.20
C GLY A 152 50.76 -19.61 5.19
N GLU A 153 52.08 -19.78 5.16
CA GLU A 153 52.77 -21.07 5.11
C GLU A 153 52.99 -21.62 6.53
N ILE A 154 51.90 -22.02 7.21
CA ILE A 154 51.92 -22.39 8.64
C ILE A 154 52.87 -23.56 8.92
N GLU A 155 52.88 -24.60 8.08
CA GLU A 155 53.78 -25.76 8.25
C GLU A 155 55.26 -25.37 8.11
N THR A 156 55.58 -24.47 7.18
CA THR A 156 56.94 -23.99 6.98
C THR A 156 57.40 -23.14 8.16
N ALA A 157 56.50 -22.30 8.69
CA ALA A 157 56.76 -21.55 9.92
C ALA A 157 57.04 -22.49 11.11
N TRP A 158 56.31 -23.60 11.21
CA TRP A 158 56.50 -24.63 12.23
C TRP A 158 57.88 -25.28 12.15
N ILE A 159 58.34 -25.63 10.94
CA ILE A 159 59.68 -26.19 10.70
C ILE A 159 60.76 -25.22 11.17
N TYR A 160 60.65 -23.93 10.82
CA TYR A 160 61.61 -22.92 11.25
C TYR A 160 61.60 -22.70 12.76
N TYR A 161 60.43 -22.74 13.39
CA TYR A 161 60.32 -22.64 14.84
C TYR A 161 61.01 -23.81 15.56
N HIS A 162 60.85 -25.06 15.11
CA HIS A 162 61.54 -26.20 15.74
C HIS A 162 63.06 -26.05 15.68
N LYS A 163 63.60 -25.59 14.54
CA LYS A 163 65.03 -25.27 14.42
C LYS A 163 65.46 -24.10 15.29
N LEU A 164 64.62 -23.08 15.42
CA LEU A 164 64.86 -21.95 16.33
C LEU A 164 64.88 -22.41 17.79
N LYS A 165 63.97 -23.28 18.20
CA LYS A 165 63.85 -23.86 19.54
C LYS A 165 65.10 -24.66 19.92
N GLU A 166 65.56 -25.58 19.05
CA GLU A 166 66.81 -26.34 19.23
C GLU A 166 68.01 -25.39 19.47
N ILE A 167 68.09 -24.30 18.70
CA ILE A 167 69.19 -23.34 18.81
C ILE A 167 69.14 -22.58 20.13
N ILE A 168 67.97 -22.12 20.56
CA ILE A 168 67.86 -21.30 21.77
C ILE A 168 68.10 -22.12 23.03
N GLU A 169 67.57 -23.34 23.10
CA GLU A 169 67.87 -24.28 24.18
C GLU A 169 69.38 -24.51 24.30
N SER A 170 70.07 -24.57 23.17
CA SER A 170 71.52 -24.76 23.13
C SER A 170 72.35 -23.51 23.46
N LEU A 171 71.74 -22.32 23.55
CA LEU A 171 72.37 -21.03 23.86
C LEU A 171 72.06 -20.55 25.29
N ASP A 172 71.10 -21.15 25.98
CA ASP A 172 70.60 -20.72 27.29
C ASP A 172 70.18 -19.23 27.32
N GLU A 173 69.66 -18.72 26.19
CA GLU A 173 69.21 -17.33 26.04
C GLU A 173 67.70 -17.20 26.33
N SER A 174 67.28 -16.01 26.80
CA SER A 174 65.87 -15.71 27.06
C SER A 174 64.98 -15.84 25.81
N ASN A 175 63.79 -16.41 26.02
CA ASN A 175 62.77 -16.67 25.01
C ASN A 175 61.63 -15.63 24.96
N GLU A 176 61.70 -14.54 25.73
CA GLU A 176 60.55 -13.64 25.93
C GLU A 176 60.02 -12.97 24.64
N GLU A 177 60.90 -12.60 23.71
CA GLU A 177 60.48 -11.98 22.44
C GLU A 177 59.71 -12.98 21.56
N ILE A 178 60.21 -14.21 21.43
CA ILE A 178 59.60 -15.28 20.65
C ILE A 178 58.28 -15.73 21.28
N LYS A 179 58.26 -15.83 22.61
CA LYS A 179 57.06 -16.13 23.38
C LYS A 179 55.94 -15.13 23.12
N THR A 180 56.25 -13.83 23.16
CA THR A 180 55.29 -12.76 22.85
C THR A 180 54.78 -12.86 21.41
N MET A 181 55.67 -13.16 20.46
CA MET A 181 55.30 -13.34 19.05
C MET A 181 54.36 -14.52 18.84
N ILE A 182 54.65 -15.69 19.43
CA ILE A 182 53.83 -16.90 19.29
C ILE A 182 52.42 -16.65 19.86
N PHE A 183 52.32 -16.06 21.05
CA PHE A 183 51.04 -15.76 21.68
C PHE A 183 50.18 -14.84 20.81
N LYS A 184 50.78 -13.76 20.29
CA LYS A 184 50.08 -12.84 19.37
C LYS A 184 49.64 -13.56 18.09
N LYS A 185 50.52 -14.38 17.50
CA LYS A 185 50.19 -15.11 16.28
C LYS A 185 49.07 -16.12 16.49
N ALA A 186 49.06 -16.84 17.61
CA ALA A 186 47.98 -17.78 17.94
C ALA A 186 46.62 -17.07 18.05
N LYS A 187 46.59 -15.85 18.63
CA LYS A 187 45.38 -15.01 18.66
C LYS A 187 44.93 -14.58 17.26
N GLU A 188 45.85 -14.11 16.42
CA GLU A 188 45.53 -13.77 15.02
C GLU A 188 44.95 -14.98 14.27
N LEU A 189 45.55 -16.17 14.46
CA LEU A 189 45.05 -17.42 13.86
C LEU A 189 43.64 -17.77 14.36
N PHE A 190 43.33 -17.49 15.63
CA PHE A 190 42.01 -17.74 16.20
C PHE A 190 40.96 -16.82 15.56
N GLU A 191 41.28 -15.55 15.40
CA GLU A 191 40.39 -14.54 14.80
C GLU A 191 40.06 -14.84 13.34
N ILE A 192 40.99 -15.44 12.58
CA ILE A 192 40.75 -15.86 11.18
C ILE A 192 40.15 -17.28 11.06
N GLY A 193 39.85 -17.95 12.18
CA GLY A 193 39.23 -19.28 12.20
C GLY A 193 40.18 -20.47 11.93
N ALA A 194 41.51 -20.26 12.00
CA ALA A 194 42.51 -21.32 11.82
C ALA A 194 42.74 -22.12 13.12
N TYR A 195 41.68 -22.75 13.64
CA TYR A 195 41.62 -23.32 15.00
C TYR A 195 42.70 -24.37 15.31
N GLN A 196 43.02 -25.27 14.37
CA GLN A 196 44.07 -26.26 14.59
C GLN A 196 45.45 -25.60 14.77
N GLY A 197 45.77 -24.61 13.92
CA GLY A 197 47.00 -23.82 14.05
C GLY A 197 47.05 -23.03 15.36
N THR A 198 45.93 -22.44 15.78
CA THR A 198 45.81 -21.79 17.08
C THR A 198 46.15 -22.74 18.22
N ILE A 199 45.59 -23.95 18.21
CA ILE A 199 45.83 -24.97 19.24
C ILE A 199 47.32 -25.33 19.32
N ASP A 200 47.94 -25.59 18.17
CA ASP A 200 49.33 -26.04 18.11
C ASP A 200 50.28 -24.94 18.61
N TRP A 201 50.15 -23.72 18.12
CA TRP A 201 50.99 -22.60 18.56
C TRP A 201 50.76 -22.23 20.03
N MET A 202 49.52 -22.30 20.51
CA MET A 202 49.22 -21.93 21.89
C MET A 202 49.65 -23.00 22.90
N LYS A 203 49.68 -24.28 22.51
CA LYS A 203 50.33 -25.35 23.30
C LYS A 203 51.83 -25.12 23.41
N GLU A 204 52.50 -24.74 22.32
CA GLU A 204 53.93 -24.41 22.37
C GLU A 204 54.21 -23.22 23.30
N TYR A 205 53.39 -22.17 23.25
CA TYR A 205 53.47 -21.05 24.19
C TYR A 205 53.37 -21.51 25.65
N LEU A 206 52.45 -22.41 25.97
CA LEU A 206 52.26 -22.94 27.33
C LEU A 206 53.42 -23.82 27.81
N MET A 207 54.19 -24.45 26.91
CA MET A 207 55.39 -25.21 27.27
C MET A 207 56.58 -24.32 27.64
N MET A 208 56.54 -23.01 27.31
CA MET A 208 57.60 -22.07 27.64
C MET A 208 57.57 -21.66 29.12
N LYS A 209 58.74 -21.51 29.75
CA LYS A 209 58.86 -21.13 31.16
C LYS A 209 58.57 -19.63 31.37
N GLY A 210 58.11 -19.27 32.58
CA GLY A 210 57.98 -17.88 33.02
C GLY A 210 56.71 -17.16 32.53
N ASN A 211 55.67 -17.89 32.12
CA ASN A 211 54.40 -17.28 31.74
C ASN A 211 53.64 -16.76 32.96
N LYS A 212 52.97 -15.61 32.82
CA LYS A 212 52.04 -15.12 33.84
C LYS A 212 50.80 -16.02 33.87
N LYS A 213 50.25 -16.25 35.06
CA LYS A 213 49.01 -17.04 35.26
C LYS A 213 47.86 -16.54 34.38
N GLU A 214 47.68 -15.23 34.30
CA GLU A 214 46.64 -14.61 33.45
C GLU A 214 46.77 -15.01 31.97
N HIS A 215 47.97 -14.94 31.41
CA HIS A 215 48.19 -15.35 30.02
C HIS A 215 48.09 -16.87 29.83
N ASN A 216 48.42 -17.68 30.83
CA ASN A 216 48.22 -19.13 30.77
C ASN A 216 46.72 -19.46 30.75
N SER A 217 45.93 -18.81 31.61
CA SER A 217 44.48 -18.94 31.61
C SER A 217 43.90 -18.52 30.25
N GLU A 218 44.25 -17.34 29.74
CA GLU A 218 43.78 -16.89 28.43
C GLU A 218 44.18 -17.87 27.29
N ALA A 219 45.40 -18.40 27.31
CA ALA A 219 45.86 -19.41 26.35
C ALA A 219 45.02 -20.69 26.40
N PHE A 220 44.79 -21.25 27.59
CA PHE A 220 43.92 -22.42 27.75
C PHE A 220 42.48 -22.13 27.31
N SER A 221 41.95 -20.95 27.62
CA SER A 221 40.61 -20.52 27.20
C SER A 221 40.46 -20.47 25.66
N ILE A 222 41.44 -19.90 24.96
CA ILE A 222 41.48 -19.86 23.49
C ILE A 222 41.57 -21.27 22.88
N ILE A 223 42.41 -22.15 23.46
CA ILE A 223 42.53 -23.55 23.02
C ILE A 223 41.19 -24.27 23.21
N SER A 224 40.53 -24.09 24.36
CA SER A 224 39.22 -24.71 24.64
C SER A 224 38.16 -24.28 23.62
N ARG A 225 38.06 -22.98 23.34
CA ARG A 225 37.16 -22.45 22.30
C ARG A 225 37.49 -23.03 20.92
N SER A 226 38.77 -23.12 20.57
CA SER A 226 39.20 -23.72 19.30
C SER A 226 38.78 -25.19 19.19
N TYR A 227 38.89 -25.96 20.26
CA TYR A 227 38.39 -27.35 20.29
C TYR A 227 36.87 -27.43 20.17
N LEU A 228 36.11 -26.51 20.78
CA LEU A 228 34.65 -26.46 20.62
C LEU A 228 34.23 -26.22 19.17
N GLU A 229 34.90 -25.31 18.47
CA GLU A 229 34.63 -25.03 17.05
C GLU A 229 34.98 -26.22 16.15
N LEU A 230 35.99 -27.02 16.54
CA LEU A 230 36.35 -28.28 15.87
C LEU A 230 35.47 -29.47 16.28
N GLY A 231 34.51 -29.30 17.20
CA GLY A 231 33.64 -30.37 17.71
C GLY A 231 34.30 -31.34 18.70
N MET A 232 35.52 -31.04 19.16
CA MET A 232 36.29 -31.83 20.12
C MET A 232 35.90 -31.46 21.56
N ASN A 233 34.68 -31.81 21.96
CA ASN A 233 34.07 -31.25 23.16
C ASN A 233 34.75 -31.70 24.48
N GLU A 234 35.24 -32.95 24.58
CA GLU A 234 35.91 -33.44 25.80
C GLU A 234 37.29 -32.79 26.00
N GLU A 235 38.03 -32.59 24.92
CA GLU A 235 39.30 -31.86 24.93
C GLU A 235 39.08 -30.39 25.30
N ALA A 236 38.01 -29.78 24.77
CA ALA A 236 37.61 -28.44 25.17
C ALA A 236 37.33 -28.36 26.68
N MET A 237 36.59 -29.33 27.22
CA MET A 237 36.25 -29.39 28.65
C MET A 237 37.50 -29.54 29.54
N LYS A 238 38.39 -30.48 29.22
CA LYS A 238 39.65 -30.65 29.98
C LYS A 238 40.52 -29.41 29.93
N THR A 239 40.49 -28.68 28.81
CA THR A 239 41.32 -27.49 28.63
C THR A 239 40.76 -26.29 29.41
N ILE A 240 39.44 -26.10 29.43
CA ILE A 240 38.85 -24.99 30.20
C ILE A 240 38.95 -25.21 31.72
N GLU A 241 38.91 -26.46 32.19
CA GLU A 241 39.18 -26.77 33.60
C GLU A 241 40.59 -26.31 34.02
N LYS A 242 41.60 -26.56 33.19
CA LYS A 242 42.97 -26.06 33.41
C LYS A 242 43.04 -24.53 33.39
N SER A 243 42.27 -23.89 32.50
CA SER A 243 42.18 -22.42 32.48
C SER A 243 41.68 -21.85 33.80
N ILE A 244 40.66 -22.48 34.38
CA ILE A 244 40.04 -22.06 35.65
C ILE A 244 40.97 -22.34 36.84
N GLU A 245 41.73 -23.44 36.80
CA GLU A 245 42.76 -23.74 37.79
C GLU A 245 43.88 -22.69 37.82
N GLU A 246 44.28 -22.15 36.66
CA GLU A 246 45.25 -21.06 36.56
C GLU A 246 44.66 -19.73 37.06
N GLU A 247 43.48 -19.36 36.56
CA GLU A 247 42.74 -18.18 36.97
C GLU A 247 41.23 -18.32 36.69
N SER A 248 40.42 -18.17 37.74
CA SER A 248 38.96 -18.17 37.64
C SER A 248 38.45 -16.77 37.32
N ASN A 249 37.76 -16.63 36.18
CA ASN A 249 37.11 -15.41 35.74
C ASN A 249 35.75 -15.72 35.08
N GLU A 250 34.94 -14.68 34.84
CA GLU A 250 33.60 -14.79 34.27
C GLU A 250 33.57 -15.48 32.90
N GLU A 251 34.46 -15.09 31.99
CA GLU A 251 34.50 -15.64 30.62
C GLU A 251 34.80 -17.14 30.63
N ASN A 252 35.72 -17.58 31.50
CA ASN A 252 36.07 -18.99 31.63
C ASN A 252 34.90 -19.84 32.15
N GLU A 253 34.11 -19.31 33.09
CA GLU A 253 32.91 -20.00 33.59
C GLU A 253 31.79 -20.07 32.53
N ILE A 254 31.65 -19.05 31.68
CA ILE A 254 30.72 -19.06 30.53
C ILE A 254 31.15 -20.13 29.51
N ILE A 255 32.44 -20.18 29.15
CA ILE A 255 32.97 -21.18 28.22
C ILE A 255 32.85 -22.58 28.81
N ARG A 256 33.12 -22.74 30.11
CA ARG A 256 32.92 -24.01 30.83
C ARG A 256 31.49 -24.50 30.67
N LEU A 257 30.51 -23.62 30.87
CA LEU A 257 29.10 -23.99 30.71
C LEU A 257 28.79 -24.45 29.27
N LYS A 258 29.32 -23.75 28.25
CA LYS A 258 29.21 -24.17 26.84
C LYS A 258 29.82 -25.54 26.56
N CYS A 259 30.94 -25.87 27.19
CA CYS A 259 31.53 -27.21 27.11
C CYS A 259 30.62 -28.24 27.79
N MET A 260 30.17 -27.96 29.01
CA MET A 260 29.39 -28.89 29.83
C MET A 260 28.07 -29.29 29.17
N ILE A 261 27.34 -28.36 28.55
CA ILE A 261 26.07 -28.69 27.86
C ILE A 261 26.24 -29.75 26.76
N LYS A 262 27.45 -29.88 26.19
CA LYS A 262 27.79 -30.85 25.14
C LYS A 262 28.41 -32.16 25.68
N THR A 263 28.95 -32.19 26.90
CA THR A 263 29.78 -33.31 27.39
C THR A 263 29.34 -33.93 28.71
N ARG A 264 28.52 -33.24 29.51
CA ARG A 264 28.15 -33.67 30.86
C ARG A 264 26.66 -33.96 30.98
N GLU A 265 26.33 -34.72 32.02
CA GLU A 265 24.95 -34.99 32.40
C GLU A 265 24.30 -33.76 33.03
N ASP A 266 22.97 -33.74 32.99
CA ASP A 266 22.14 -32.60 33.37
C ASP A 266 22.37 -32.16 34.83
N ASP A 267 22.58 -33.11 35.76
CA ASP A 267 22.79 -32.82 37.18
C ASP A 267 24.06 -31.99 37.44
N GLU A 268 25.17 -32.30 36.74
CA GLU A 268 26.41 -31.54 36.87
C GLU A 268 26.27 -30.12 36.32
N ILE A 269 25.61 -29.99 35.16
CA ILE A 269 25.31 -28.69 34.53
C ILE A 269 24.49 -27.83 35.50
N ILE A 270 23.45 -28.40 36.10
CA ILE A 270 22.56 -27.74 37.04
C ILE A 270 23.33 -27.22 38.26
N GLN A 271 24.21 -28.03 38.85
CA GLN A 271 24.99 -27.63 40.02
C GLN A 271 25.91 -26.45 39.72
N VAL A 272 26.65 -26.52 38.61
CA VAL A 272 27.58 -25.45 38.21
C VAL A 272 26.81 -24.17 37.85
N PHE A 273 25.72 -24.28 37.09
CA PHE A 273 24.89 -23.14 36.73
C PHE A 273 24.30 -22.44 37.95
N LYS A 274 23.68 -23.19 38.89
CA LYS A 274 23.09 -22.61 40.11
C LYS A 274 24.11 -21.91 40.99
N ARG A 275 25.33 -22.46 41.07
CA ARG A 275 26.44 -21.81 41.76
C ARG A 275 26.78 -20.49 41.07
N ASN A 276 27.06 -20.53 39.76
CA ASN A 276 27.54 -19.37 39.02
C ASN A 276 26.50 -18.24 38.96
N ILE A 277 25.22 -18.55 38.75
CA ILE A 277 24.15 -17.53 38.66
C ILE A 277 23.97 -16.73 39.96
N THR A 278 24.32 -17.31 41.11
CA THR A 278 24.21 -16.69 42.43
C THR A 278 25.49 -15.98 42.89
N MET A 279 26.62 -16.21 42.22
CA MET A 279 27.90 -15.58 42.58
C MET A 279 27.91 -14.07 42.26
N GLY A 280 28.52 -13.28 43.13
CA GLY A 280 28.57 -11.82 43.01
C GLY A 280 29.65 -11.29 42.06
N ASN A 281 30.64 -12.11 41.72
CA ASN A 281 31.72 -11.76 40.79
C ASN A 281 31.36 -11.94 39.31
N ILE A 282 30.22 -12.57 39.01
CA ILE A 282 29.68 -12.69 37.65
C ILE A 282 28.73 -11.53 37.40
N SER A 283 28.97 -10.79 36.33
CA SER A 283 28.12 -9.67 35.91
C SER A 283 26.70 -10.14 35.57
N ASN A 284 25.71 -9.25 35.67
CA ASN A 284 24.34 -9.58 35.26
C ASN A 284 24.27 -9.95 33.76
N ASP A 285 25.11 -9.33 32.92
CA ASP A 285 25.23 -9.67 31.50
C ASP A 285 25.80 -11.08 31.28
N GLY A 286 26.80 -11.47 32.06
CA GLY A 286 27.32 -12.84 32.08
C GLY A 286 26.26 -13.84 32.50
N LYS A 287 25.47 -13.52 33.54
CA LYS A 287 24.36 -14.34 34.01
C LYS A 287 23.27 -14.52 32.95
N ILE A 288 22.91 -13.47 32.21
CA ILE A 288 21.98 -13.55 31.08
C ILE A 288 22.55 -14.49 30.00
N LYS A 289 23.82 -14.32 29.61
CA LYS A 289 24.48 -15.21 28.63
C LYS A 289 24.47 -16.67 29.08
N MET A 290 24.66 -16.94 30.37
CA MET A 290 24.57 -18.30 30.92
C MET A 290 23.15 -18.86 30.77
N CYS A 291 22.09 -18.07 31.01
CA CYS A 291 20.71 -18.50 30.74
C CYS A 291 20.51 -18.85 29.25
N ASP A 292 21.02 -18.00 28.35
CA ASP A 292 20.92 -18.23 26.90
C ASP A 292 21.61 -19.54 26.47
N ILE A 293 22.77 -19.87 27.07
CA ILE A 293 23.51 -21.13 26.82
C ILE A 293 22.70 -22.35 27.29
N ILE A 294 22.06 -22.26 28.45
CA ILE A 294 21.21 -23.36 28.95
C ILE A 294 19.95 -23.54 28.10
N GLU A 295 19.45 -22.48 27.45
CA GLU A 295 18.34 -22.55 26.50
C GLU A 295 18.65 -23.52 25.35
N GLU A 296 19.90 -23.61 24.88
CA GLU A 296 20.33 -24.58 23.85
C GLU A 296 20.08 -26.04 24.25
N LYS A 297 20.14 -26.34 25.54
CA LYS A 297 19.88 -27.68 26.10
C LYS A 297 18.40 -27.92 26.39
N GLY A 298 17.58 -26.88 26.44
CA GLY A 298 16.13 -26.96 26.69
C GLY A 298 15.72 -27.13 28.15
N MET A 299 16.61 -26.85 29.12
CA MET A 299 16.36 -27.02 30.56
C MET A 299 15.51 -25.87 31.14
N SER A 300 14.22 -25.85 30.81
CA SER A 300 13.37 -24.67 31.03
C SER A 300 13.25 -24.23 32.50
N GLU A 301 13.09 -25.17 33.44
CA GLU A 301 12.95 -24.86 34.88
C GLU A 301 14.20 -24.17 35.46
N ILE A 302 15.37 -24.52 34.94
CA ILE A 302 16.66 -24.00 35.41
C ILE A 302 16.90 -22.59 34.87
N ILE A 303 16.46 -22.32 33.63
CA ILE A 303 16.49 -20.99 33.03
C ILE A 303 15.58 -20.04 33.79
N MET A 304 14.36 -20.49 34.15
CA MET A 304 13.44 -19.73 35.01
C MET A 304 14.09 -19.37 36.35
N PHE A 305 14.67 -20.36 37.05
CA PHE A 305 15.43 -20.13 38.28
C PHE A 305 16.55 -19.11 38.07
N GLY A 306 17.22 -19.16 36.92
CA GLY A 306 18.29 -18.24 36.56
C GLY A 306 17.83 -16.79 36.49
N TYR A 307 16.80 -16.51 35.68
CA TYR A 307 16.24 -15.16 35.58
C TYR A 307 15.63 -14.66 36.90
N GLU A 308 14.95 -15.52 37.66
CA GLU A 308 14.41 -15.17 38.98
C GLU A 308 15.52 -14.82 39.98
N SER A 309 16.65 -15.53 39.94
CA SER A 309 17.82 -15.25 40.76
C SER A 309 18.46 -13.91 40.41
N ILE A 310 18.60 -13.60 39.12
CA ILE A 310 19.13 -12.30 38.64
C ILE A 310 18.19 -11.17 39.10
N MET A 311 16.89 -11.30 38.86
CA MET A 311 15.88 -10.32 39.26
C MET A 311 15.90 -10.06 40.77
N THR A 312 15.91 -11.12 41.58
CA THR A 312 16.00 -11.01 43.04
C THR A 312 17.28 -10.31 43.47
N SER A 313 18.41 -10.61 42.82
CA SER A 313 19.68 -9.96 43.13
C SER A 313 19.69 -8.47 42.78
N ILE A 314 18.99 -8.05 41.72
CA ILE A 314 18.88 -6.64 41.34
C ILE A 314 17.96 -5.91 42.33
N MET A 315 16.80 -6.49 42.65
CA MET A 315 15.78 -5.87 43.51
C MET A 315 16.19 -5.72 44.98
N ARG A 316 17.21 -6.48 45.44
CA ARG A 316 17.75 -6.34 46.80
C ARG A 316 18.68 -5.14 46.98
N LYS A 317 19.13 -4.50 45.89
CA LYS A 317 20.02 -3.33 45.97
C LYS A 317 19.21 -2.07 46.25
N GLU A 318 19.76 -1.16 47.06
CA GLU A 318 19.13 0.15 47.35
C GLU A 318 18.98 1.00 46.09
N ASN A 319 20.00 1.01 45.23
CA ASN A 319 19.96 1.63 43.91
C ASN A 319 19.82 0.55 42.84
N ILE A 320 18.62 0.43 42.27
CA ILE A 320 18.33 -0.50 41.19
C ILE A 320 18.94 0.03 39.89
N GLU A 321 19.72 -0.82 39.22
CA GLU A 321 20.24 -0.52 37.89
C GLU A 321 19.12 -0.70 36.85
N THR A 322 18.31 0.34 36.65
CA THR A 322 17.09 0.34 35.84
C THR A 322 17.24 -0.30 34.46
N ARG A 323 18.30 0.05 33.71
CA ARG A 323 18.53 -0.52 32.36
C ARG A 323 18.75 -2.03 32.38
N THR A 324 19.55 -2.51 33.34
CA THR A 324 19.79 -3.95 33.51
C THR A 324 18.51 -4.67 33.92
N TYR A 325 17.69 -4.06 34.78
CA TYR A 325 16.39 -4.60 35.16
C TYR A 325 15.45 -4.77 33.94
N TYR A 326 15.31 -3.75 33.09
CA TYR A 326 14.53 -3.89 31.85
C TYR A 326 15.08 -4.97 30.92
N LYS A 327 16.41 -5.02 30.74
CA LYS A 327 17.07 -6.03 29.90
C LYS A 327 16.79 -7.46 30.38
N VAL A 328 16.84 -7.70 31.69
CA VAL A 328 16.52 -9.01 32.29
C VAL A 328 15.04 -9.35 32.11
N ASN A 329 14.11 -8.43 32.39
CA ASN A 329 12.68 -8.64 32.18
C ASN A 329 12.38 -8.99 30.72
N LYS A 330 12.92 -8.20 29.79
CA LYS A 330 12.78 -8.44 28.35
C LYS A 330 13.21 -9.86 27.99
N LYS A 331 14.43 -10.26 28.38
CA LYS A 331 14.95 -11.60 28.09
C LYS A 331 14.13 -12.71 28.73
N TYR A 332 13.66 -12.50 29.96
CA TYR A 332 12.84 -13.48 30.65
C TYR A 332 11.48 -13.66 29.97
N ILE A 333 10.81 -12.57 29.58
CA ILE A 333 9.54 -12.61 28.85
C ILE A 333 9.72 -13.27 27.47
N GLU A 334 10.77 -12.91 26.71
CA GLU A 334 11.12 -13.55 25.43
C GLU A 334 11.25 -15.07 25.60
N PHE A 335 11.98 -15.52 26.61
CA PHE A 335 12.16 -16.93 26.91
C PHE A 335 10.82 -17.62 27.25
N LEU A 336 10.02 -17.03 28.15
CA LEU A 336 8.74 -17.60 28.57
C LEU A 336 7.75 -17.77 27.40
N PHE A 337 7.77 -16.85 26.42
CA PHE A 337 6.92 -16.95 25.23
C PHE A 337 7.43 -17.92 24.16
N LYS A 338 8.73 -18.28 24.17
CA LYS A 338 9.30 -19.32 23.29
C LYS A 338 9.01 -20.74 23.78
N MET A 339 8.72 -20.93 25.07
CA MET A 339 8.47 -22.26 25.63
C MET A 339 7.32 -22.98 24.91
N LYS A 340 7.49 -24.27 24.58
CA LYS A 340 6.44 -25.11 23.95
C LYS A 340 5.13 -25.12 24.73
N ARG A 341 5.23 -25.13 26.07
CA ARG A 341 4.11 -24.89 26.98
C ARG A 341 4.40 -23.60 27.71
N ILE A 342 3.70 -22.54 27.31
CA ILE A 342 3.89 -21.23 27.89
C ILE A 342 3.43 -21.24 29.33
N ASN A 343 4.30 -20.79 30.22
CA ASN A 343 3.94 -20.56 31.61
C ASN A 343 3.31 -19.17 31.74
N MET A 344 2.02 -19.06 31.36
CA MET A 344 1.31 -17.76 31.38
C MET A 344 1.34 -17.12 32.76
N VAL A 345 1.21 -17.91 33.83
CA VAL A 345 1.21 -17.42 35.20
C VAL A 345 2.53 -16.73 35.52
N THR A 346 3.66 -17.36 35.18
CA THR A 346 4.98 -16.75 35.38
C THR A 346 5.16 -15.51 34.51
N ALA A 347 4.78 -15.54 33.23
CA ALA A 347 4.93 -14.39 32.35
C ALA A 347 4.10 -13.19 32.86
N GLN A 348 2.86 -13.42 33.30
CA GLN A 348 2.03 -12.41 33.95
C GLN A 348 2.68 -11.87 35.22
N ASN A 349 3.17 -12.74 36.11
CA ASN A 349 3.85 -12.31 37.33
C ASN A 349 5.10 -11.45 37.05
N VAL A 350 5.88 -11.77 36.02
CA VAL A 350 7.06 -10.97 35.63
C VAL A 350 6.62 -9.58 35.15
N ILE A 351 5.58 -9.51 34.32
CA ILE A 351 5.02 -8.25 33.83
C ILE A 351 4.41 -7.43 34.98
N ASP A 352 3.69 -8.07 35.90
CA ASP A 352 3.07 -7.42 37.06
C ASP A 352 4.12 -6.86 38.01
N ASN A 353 5.21 -7.59 38.25
CA ASN A 353 6.34 -7.07 39.02
C ASN A 353 7.01 -5.86 38.36
N LEU A 354 7.07 -5.84 37.01
CA LEU A 354 7.57 -4.69 36.26
C LEU A 354 6.64 -3.48 36.43
N ILE A 355 5.33 -3.68 36.25
CA ILE A 355 4.28 -2.67 36.46
C ILE A 355 4.37 -2.10 37.87
N ASP A 356 4.40 -2.94 38.90
CA ASP A 356 4.53 -2.55 40.31
C ASP A 356 5.81 -1.76 40.56
N SER A 357 6.92 -2.13 39.91
CA SER A 357 8.20 -1.44 40.07
C SER A 357 8.19 -0.04 39.45
N ILE A 358 7.50 0.15 38.32
CA ILE A 358 7.29 1.44 37.68
C ILE A 358 6.34 2.30 38.53
N GLN A 359 5.17 1.76 38.89
CA GLN A 359 4.13 2.48 39.65
C GLN A 359 4.65 2.98 41.01
N ASN A 360 5.48 2.19 41.69
CA ASN A 360 6.06 2.55 42.98
C ASN A 360 7.37 3.36 42.86
N ASN A 361 7.75 3.82 41.66
CA ASN A 361 8.98 4.56 41.37
C ASN A 361 10.26 3.86 41.86
N LYS A 362 10.28 2.51 41.88
CA LYS A 362 11.49 1.73 42.21
C LYS A 362 12.50 1.74 41.07
N ILE A 363 12.02 1.88 39.85
CA ILE A 363 12.83 1.99 38.64
C ILE A 363 12.42 3.24 37.85
N GLU A 364 13.37 3.79 37.09
CA GLU A 364 13.11 4.94 36.24
C GLU A 364 12.35 4.54 34.96
N ILE A 365 11.56 5.46 34.42
CA ILE A 365 10.85 5.28 33.14
C ILE A 365 11.85 5.54 32.01
N ILE A 366 12.16 4.50 31.23
CA ILE A 366 13.01 4.61 30.04
C ILE A 366 12.19 4.15 28.83
N GLU A 367 11.63 5.12 28.11
CA GLU A 367 10.69 4.94 27.00
C GLU A 367 11.14 3.88 25.99
N LYS A 368 12.40 3.94 25.52
CA LYS A 368 12.96 2.98 24.57
C LYS A 368 12.92 1.53 25.07
N GLU A 369 13.20 1.30 26.35
CA GLU A 369 13.20 -0.04 26.93
C GLU A 369 11.76 -0.54 27.15
N ILE A 370 10.86 0.36 27.52
CA ILE A 370 9.43 0.07 27.72
C ILE A 370 8.78 -0.33 26.39
N TYR A 371 8.98 0.45 25.32
CA TYR A 371 8.47 0.10 23.98
C TYR A 371 9.03 -1.24 23.50
N SER A 372 10.29 -1.56 23.81
CA SER A 372 10.85 -2.86 23.45
C SER A 372 10.16 -4.02 24.17
N ILE A 373 9.69 -3.85 25.40
CA ILE A 373 8.95 -4.89 26.15
C ILE A 373 7.50 -4.95 25.66
N ILE A 374 6.87 -3.80 25.46
CA ILE A 374 5.51 -3.66 24.91
C ILE A 374 5.41 -4.42 23.58
N SER A 375 6.34 -4.22 22.66
CA SER A 375 6.35 -4.87 21.35
C SER A 375 6.30 -6.40 21.46
N ILE A 376 7.07 -7.00 22.38
CA ILE A 376 7.09 -8.46 22.58
C ILE A 376 5.73 -8.97 23.11
N ILE A 377 5.13 -8.27 24.07
CA ILE A 377 3.85 -8.66 24.66
C ILE A 377 2.71 -8.44 23.65
N TRP A 378 2.78 -7.37 22.86
CA TRP A 378 1.82 -7.07 21.81
C TRP A 378 1.87 -8.13 20.71
N GLU A 379 3.04 -8.42 20.15
CA GLU A 379 3.22 -9.47 19.13
C GLU A 379 2.70 -10.82 19.63
N ARG A 380 2.93 -11.14 20.90
CA ARG A 380 2.35 -12.33 21.54
C ARG A 380 0.83 -12.29 21.53
N GLY A 381 0.23 -11.16 21.92
CA GLY A 381 -1.21 -10.95 21.90
C GLY A 381 -1.82 -11.17 20.51
N ILE A 382 -1.20 -10.61 19.46
CA ILE A 382 -1.63 -10.81 18.07
C ILE A 382 -1.55 -12.30 17.69
N ASN A 383 -0.43 -12.97 18.00
CA ASN A 383 -0.26 -14.38 17.69
C ASN A 383 -1.29 -15.26 18.41
N ASP A 384 -1.64 -14.95 19.67
CA ASP A 384 -2.70 -15.66 20.37
C ASP A 384 -4.08 -15.45 19.69
N CYS A 385 -4.40 -14.25 19.23
CA CYS A 385 -5.62 -13.99 18.45
C CYS A 385 -5.64 -14.72 17.09
N LEU A 386 -4.52 -14.72 16.35
CA LEU A 386 -4.40 -15.46 15.08
C LEU A 386 -4.63 -16.97 15.26
N ASN A 387 -4.26 -17.51 16.43
CA ASN A 387 -4.49 -18.90 16.81
C ASN A 387 -5.87 -19.14 17.47
N LYS A 388 -6.81 -18.19 17.39
CA LYS A 388 -8.16 -18.27 17.98
C LYS A 388 -8.17 -18.42 19.51
N ASN A 389 -7.20 -17.80 20.19
CA ASN A 389 -7.13 -17.71 21.64
C ASN A 389 -7.36 -16.26 22.10
N GLU A 390 -8.51 -15.68 21.74
CA GLU A 390 -8.86 -14.27 21.94
C GLU A 390 -8.84 -13.89 23.43
N ARG A 391 -9.23 -14.82 24.31
CA ARG A 391 -9.18 -14.60 25.76
C ARG A 391 -7.77 -14.32 26.24
N THR A 392 -6.79 -15.07 25.75
CA THR A 392 -5.38 -14.90 26.14
C THR A 392 -4.78 -13.66 25.48
N GLY A 393 -5.02 -13.47 24.19
CA GLY A 393 -4.56 -12.29 23.46
C GLY A 393 -5.05 -10.99 24.12
N LYS A 394 -6.31 -10.96 24.54
CA LYS A 394 -6.89 -9.86 25.32
C LYS A 394 -6.12 -9.56 26.60
N GLU A 395 -5.79 -10.57 27.40
CA GLU A 395 -5.10 -10.34 28.67
C GLU A 395 -3.69 -9.78 28.44
N TRP A 396 -3.01 -10.16 27.35
CA TRP A 396 -1.75 -9.52 26.96
C TRP A 396 -1.93 -8.07 26.54
N PHE A 397 -2.94 -7.75 25.72
CA PHE A 397 -3.22 -6.36 25.33
C PHE A 397 -3.59 -5.49 26.54
N LYS A 398 -4.32 -6.03 27.53
CA LYS A 398 -4.59 -5.31 28.79
C LYS A 398 -3.30 -4.99 29.55
N LYS A 399 -2.36 -5.93 29.64
CA LYS A 399 -1.06 -5.69 30.28
C LYS A 399 -0.23 -4.66 29.53
N VAL A 400 -0.24 -4.69 28.20
CA VAL A 400 0.40 -3.64 27.38
C VAL A 400 -0.21 -2.27 27.68
N ARG A 401 -1.54 -2.18 27.68
CA ARG A 401 -2.26 -0.93 28.00
C ARG A 401 -1.91 -0.40 29.38
N GLU A 402 -1.87 -1.27 30.39
CA GLU A 402 -1.50 -0.91 31.76
C GLU A 402 -0.06 -0.36 31.83
N ILE A 403 0.90 -0.99 31.14
CA ILE A 403 2.28 -0.50 31.04
C ILE A 403 2.34 0.87 30.35
N MET A 404 1.61 1.06 29.24
CA MET A 404 1.57 2.35 28.51
C MET A 404 1.04 3.48 29.41
N GLU A 405 -0.07 3.25 30.10
CA GLU A 405 -0.71 4.26 30.97
C GLU A 405 0.19 4.68 32.13
N ILE A 406 0.83 3.73 32.84
CA ILE A 406 1.71 4.05 33.97
C ILE A 406 3.02 4.73 33.53
N SER A 407 3.50 4.41 32.32
CA SER A 407 4.75 4.93 31.78
C SER A 407 4.59 6.22 30.98
N ARG A 408 3.33 6.65 30.73
CA ARG A 408 2.96 7.80 29.88
C ARG A 408 3.41 7.67 28.42
N CYS A 409 3.63 6.44 27.94
CA CYS A 409 3.99 6.12 26.56
C CYS A 409 2.71 5.81 25.76
N ASN A 410 1.95 6.85 25.40
CA ASN A 410 0.56 6.71 24.94
C ASN A 410 0.38 6.76 23.40
N ASP A 411 1.46 6.79 22.63
CA ASP A 411 1.42 7.06 21.18
C ASP A 411 0.59 6.04 20.39
N GLU A 412 0.40 4.82 20.93
CA GLU A 412 -0.30 3.71 20.28
C GLU A 412 -1.48 3.16 21.11
N ILE A 413 -1.95 3.90 22.12
CA ILE A 413 -3.03 3.43 23.01
C ILE A 413 -4.34 3.16 22.26
N GLY A 414 -4.62 3.92 21.20
CA GLY A 414 -5.78 3.71 20.32
C GLY A 414 -5.74 2.35 19.60
N GLU A 415 -4.58 1.95 19.10
CA GLU A 415 -4.38 0.66 18.42
C GLU A 415 -4.50 -0.53 19.38
N ILE A 416 -4.03 -0.38 20.62
CA ILE A 416 -4.23 -1.40 21.66
C ILE A 416 -5.71 -1.54 22.02
N ASN A 417 -6.43 -0.42 22.21
CA ASN A 417 -7.86 -0.47 22.49
C ASN A 417 -8.65 -1.10 21.33
N LYS A 418 -8.25 -0.85 20.08
CA LYS A 418 -8.79 -1.54 18.90
C LYS A 418 -8.58 -3.05 19.02
N ASN A 419 -7.37 -3.51 19.32
CA ASN A 419 -7.08 -4.94 19.45
C ASN A 419 -7.86 -5.60 20.60
N ILE A 420 -8.03 -4.91 21.74
CA ILE A 420 -8.90 -5.39 22.82
C ILE A 420 -10.36 -5.48 22.34
N SER A 421 -10.85 -4.49 21.59
CA SER A 421 -12.22 -4.50 21.05
C SER A 421 -12.46 -5.66 20.08
N ILE A 422 -11.48 -6.02 19.24
CA ILE A 422 -11.53 -7.18 18.35
C ILE A 422 -11.71 -8.47 19.17
N CYS A 423 -10.89 -8.65 20.21
CA CYS A 423 -10.98 -9.82 21.07
C CYS A 423 -12.34 -9.92 21.77
N GLU A 424 -12.84 -8.83 22.35
CA GLU A 424 -14.13 -8.82 23.04
C GLU A 424 -15.30 -9.08 22.07
N TYR A 425 -15.22 -8.54 20.85
CA TYR A 425 -16.20 -8.77 19.81
C TYR A 425 -16.24 -10.25 19.39
N GLN A 426 -15.08 -10.86 19.14
CA GLN A 426 -14.97 -12.30 18.80
C GLN A 426 -15.46 -13.21 19.94
N MET A 427 -15.36 -12.75 21.19
CA MET A 427 -15.91 -13.44 22.36
C MET A 427 -17.42 -13.17 22.58
N ASN A 428 -18.08 -12.44 21.69
CA ASN A 428 -19.48 -11.98 21.80
C ASN A 428 -19.77 -11.09 23.04
N ASN A 429 -18.74 -10.44 23.60
CA ASN A 429 -18.88 -9.51 24.72
C ASN A 429 -19.15 -8.09 24.20
N TYR A 430 -20.28 -7.90 23.50
CA TYR A 430 -20.57 -6.68 22.75
C TYR A 430 -20.54 -5.38 23.58
N HIS A 431 -20.93 -5.41 24.86
CA HIS A 431 -20.83 -4.23 25.72
C HIS A 431 -19.38 -3.75 25.94
N GLU A 432 -18.45 -4.67 26.18
CA GLU A 432 -17.04 -4.31 26.39
C GLU A 432 -16.37 -4.01 25.05
N ALA A 433 -16.72 -4.74 23.98
CA ALA A 433 -16.25 -4.45 22.61
C ALA A 433 -16.61 -3.03 22.18
N MET A 434 -17.88 -2.63 22.37
CA MET A 434 -18.38 -1.28 22.15
C MET A 434 -17.56 -0.23 22.91
N LYS A 435 -17.38 -0.43 24.23
CA LYS A 435 -16.63 0.51 25.07
C LYS A 435 -15.19 0.69 24.58
N ARG A 436 -14.51 -0.41 24.25
CA ARG A 436 -13.10 -0.39 23.81
C ARG A 436 -12.92 0.20 22.41
N ALA A 437 -13.85 -0.08 21.50
CA ALA A 437 -13.85 0.53 20.19
C ALA A 437 -14.06 2.05 20.27
N GLN A 438 -14.98 2.51 21.15
CA GLN A 438 -15.17 3.94 21.41
C GLN A 438 -13.90 4.60 21.98
N GLU A 439 -13.26 3.99 22.99
CA GLU A 439 -12.00 4.46 23.56
C GLU A 439 -10.87 4.50 22.51
N ALA A 440 -10.84 3.54 21.57
CA ALA A 440 -9.87 3.51 20.47
C ALA A 440 -10.04 4.72 19.53
N ILE A 441 -11.28 5.02 19.14
CA ILE A 441 -11.61 6.14 18.25
C ILE A 441 -11.31 7.48 18.92
N GLU A 442 -11.69 7.65 20.19
CA GLU A 442 -11.40 8.86 20.97
C GLU A 442 -9.91 9.10 21.18
N SER A 443 -9.12 8.03 21.21
CA SER A 443 -7.66 8.07 21.31
C SER A 443 -6.96 8.28 19.96
N GLY A 444 -7.70 8.55 18.88
CA GLY A 444 -7.15 8.88 17.56
C GLY A 444 -6.88 7.70 16.63
N CYS A 445 -7.49 6.53 16.86
CA CYS A 445 -7.42 5.41 15.92
C CYS A 445 -8.12 5.77 14.59
N ASN A 446 -7.35 5.75 13.49
CA ASN A 446 -7.83 6.07 12.14
C ASN A 446 -8.36 4.85 11.37
N ASP A 447 -8.21 3.65 11.92
CA ASP A 447 -8.65 2.39 11.31
C ASP A 447 -10.18 2.23 11.42
N LEU A 448 -10.84 2.02 10.28
CA LEU A 448 -12.29 1.81 10.20
C LEU A 448 -12.74 0.49 10.85
N GLN A 449 -11.82 -0.44 11.14
CA GLN A 449 -12.13 -1.66 11.87
C GLN A 449 -12.69 -1.36 13.28
N ALA A 450 -12.20 -0.31 13.95
CA ALA A 450 -12.74 0.12 15.24
C ALA A 450 -14.18 0.63 15.09
N ASP A 451 -14.44 1.43 14.05
CA ASP A 451 -15.80 1.91 13.75
C ASP A 451 -16.74 0.76 13.41
N PHE A 452 -16.29 -0.26 12.67
CA PHE A 452 -17.08 -1.45 12.37
C PHE A 452 -17.45 -2.22 13.63
N ILE A 453 -16.49 -2.45 14.54
CA ILE A 453 -16.76 -3.17 15.79
C ILE A 453 -17.72 -2.38 16.67
N LEU A 454 -17.55 -1.06 16.74
CA LEU A 454 -18.47 -0.18 17.47
C LEU A 454 -19.89 -0.27 16.88
N PHE A 455 -20.00 -0.11 15.57
CA PHE A 455 -21.25 -0.25 14.82
C PHE A 455 -21.91 -1.60 15.09
N SER A 456 -21.23 -2.70 14.79
CA SER A 456 -21.79 -4.05 14.92
C SER A 456 -22.18 -4.35 16.37
N SER A 457 -21.38 -3.91 17.34
CA SER A 457 -21.73 -4.05 18.76
C SER A 457 -23.01 -3.28 19.11
N TYR A 458 -23.22 -2.06 18.59
CA TYR A 458 -24.49 -1.35 18.77
C TYR A 458 -25.67 -2.10 18.18
N ILE A 459 -25.53 -2.70 16.99
CA ILE A 459 -26.59 -3.50 16.37
C ILE A 459 -26.92 -4.72 17.24
N HIS A 460 -25.90 -5.44 17.72
CA HIS A 460 -26.08 -6.57 18.64
C HIS A 460 -26.72 -6.19 19.99
N LEU A 461 -26.54 -4.94 20.42
CA LEU A 461 -27.13 -4.39 21.65
C LEU A 461 -28.48 -3.69 21.41
N HIS A 462 -29.03 -3.74 20.19
CA HIS A 462 -30.28 -3.08 19.78
C HIS A 462 -30.27 -1.53 19.92
N MET A 463 -29.09 -0.92 19.86
CA MET A 463 -28.86 0.54 19.93
C MET A 463 -28.76 1.13 18.53
N LYS A 464 -29.89 1.17 17.82
CA LYS A 464 -29.96 1.44 16.38
C LYS A 464 -29.52 2.86 15.99
N ASN A 465 -29.90 3.85 16.78
CA ASN A 465 -29.62 5.26 16.46
C ASN A 465 -28.12 5.55 16.58
N GLU A 466 -27.50 5.00 17.62
CA GLU A 466 -26.06 5.09 17.85
C GLU A 466 -25.28 4.39 16.74
N GLY A 467 -25.77 3.24 16.25
CA GLY A 467 -25.22 2.59 15.06
C GLY A 467 -25.23 3.48 13.82
N LYS A 468 -26.33 4.21 13.57
CA LYS A 468 -26.40 5.17 12.44
C LYS A 468 -25.39 6.31 12.60
N ASP A 469 -25.26 6.86 13.81
CA ASP A 469 -24.28 7.93 14.08
C ASP A 469 -22.84 7.48 13.80
N VAL A 470 -22.52 6.21 14.04
CA VAL A 470 -21.19 5.64 13.73
C VAL A 470 -20.94 5.62 12.22
N ILE A 471 -21.93 5.23 11.41
CA ILE A 471 -21.82 5.26 9.95
C ILE A 471 -21.50 6.68 9.48
N GLU A 472 -22.27 7.68 9.94
CA GLU A 472 -22.05 9.07 9.53
C GLU A 472 -20.64 9.57 9.90
N LYS A 473 -20.16 9.26 11.11
CA LYS A 473 -18.81 9.64 11.55
C LYS A 473 -17.72 8.94 10.75
N ALA A 474 -17.86 7.63 10.52
CA ALA A 474 -16.89 6.81 9.79
C ALA A 474 -16.71 7.29 8.34
N ILE A 475 -17.79 7.64 7.65
CA ILE A 475 -17.74 8.12 6.26
C ILE A 475 -17.09 9.50 6.15
N ASN A 476 -17.17 10.33 7.20
CA ASN A 476 -16.52 11.63 7.26
C ASN A 476 -15.03 11.57 7.67
N LYS A 477 -14.49 10.40 8.06
CA LYS A 477 -13.06 10.25 8.33
C LYS A 477 -12.22 10.39 7.06
N ASN A 478 -10.97 10.79 7.24
CA ASN A 478 -9.97 10.90 6.17
C ASN A 478 -9.39 9.52 5.81
N SER A 479 -10.24 8.66 5.23
CA SER A 479 -9.89 7.33 4.70
C SER A 479 -10.14 7.28 3.19
N SER A 480 -9.49 6.34 2.50
CA SER A 480 -9.72 6.12 1.08
C SER A 480 -11.18 5.70 0.83
N ASN A 481 -11.73 6.04 -0.34
CA ASN A 481 -13.07 5.59 -0.71
C ASN A 481 -13.18 4.06 -0.68
N GLN A 482 -12.09 3.34 -0.98
CA GLN A 482 -12.06 1.87 -0.93
C GLN A 482 -12.31 1.32 0.48
N HIS A 483 -11.60 1.81 1.50
CA HIS A 483 -11.83 1.34 2.87
C HIS A 483 -13.24 1.71 3.38
N LYS A 484 -13.80 2.84 2.92
CA LYS A 484 -15.19 3.23 3.23
C LYS A 484 -16.20 2.26 2.60
N ILE A 485 -15.96 1.83 1.37
CA ILE A 485 -16.77 0.83 0.67
C ILE A 485 -16.71 -0.50 1.43
N GLU A 486 -15.53 -1.01 1.74
CA GLU A 486 -15.34 -2.28 2.48
C GLU A 486 -16.02 -2.25 3.87
N PHE A 487 -15.88 -1.13 4.58
CA PHE A 487 -16.59 -0.90 5.85
C PHE A 487 -18.11 -1.00 5.68
N LEU A 488 -18.68 -0.28 4.70
CA LEU A 488 -20.13 -0.27 4.46
C LEU A 488 -20.67 -1.61 3.98
N GLU A 489 -19.93 -2.35 3.14
CA GLU A 489 -20.29 -3.70 2.72
C GLU A 489 -20.37 -4.67 3.91
N THR A 490 -19.40 -4.56 4.83
CA THR A 490 -19.39 -5.36 6.06
C THR A 490 -20.56 -4.97 6.98
N CYS A 491 -20.87 -3.67 7.10
CA CYS A 491 -22.03 -3.18 7.84
C CYS A 491 -23.35 -3.69 7.25
N CYS A 492 -23.52 -3.65 5.92
CA CYS A 492 -24.69 -4.20 5.23
C CYS A 492 -24.89 -5.69 5.55
N THR A 493 -23.81 -6.47 5.49
CA THR A 493 -23.84 -7.91 5.77
C THR A 493 -24.37 -8.21 7.17
N ILE A 494 -23.85 -7.50 8.19
CA ILE A 494 -24.34 -7.65 9.57
C ILE A 494 -25.81 -7.21 9.69
N CYS A 495 -26.21 -6.11 9.06
CA CYS A 495 -27.61 -5.68 9.08
C CYS A 495 -28.54 -6.71 8.45
N GLU A 496 -28.14 -7.34 7.35
CA GLU A 496 -28.91 -8.41 6.70
C GLU A 496 -29.06 -9.63 7.62
N GLU A 497 -27.96 -10.10 8.22
CA GLU A 497 -27.96 -11.22 9.18
C GLU A 497 -28.88 -10.94 10.38
N MET A 498 -28.85 -9.70 10.87
CA MET A 498 -29.66 -9.26 12.01
C MET A 498 -31.08 -8.82 11.63
N LYS A 499 -31.42 -8.81 10.34
CA LYS A 499 -32.72 -8.35 9.78
C LYS A 499 -33.04 -6.90 10.13
N GLU A 500 -32.02 -6.06 10.21
CA GLU A 500 -32.11 -4.65 10.57
C GLU A 500 -32.26 -3.76 9.33
N LYS A 501 -33.40 -3.92 8.66
CA LYS A 501 -33.69 -3.34 7.34
C LYS A 501 -33.54 -1.81 7.27
N GLU A 502 -33.93 -1.09 8.32
CA GLU A 502 -33.86 0.37 8.34
C GLU A 502 -32.41 0.88 8.31
N ILE A 503 -31.49 0.17 8.96
CA ILE A 503 -30.07 0.53 9.01
C ILE A 503 -29.36 0.02 7.76
N GLU A 504 -29.73 -1.18 7.28
CA GLU A 504 -29.30 -1.71 5.99
C GLU A 504 -29.57 -0.69 4.86
N ASP A 505 -30.76 -0.10 4.85
CA ASP A 505 -31.14 0.92 3.86
C ASP A 505 -30.25 2.17 3.94
N GLU A 506 -29.87 2.59 5.15
CA GLU A 506 -28.94 3.71 5.33
C GLU A 506 -27.51 3.35 4.88
N CYS A 507 -27.03 2.15 5.22
CA CYS A 507 -25.74 1.63 4.75
C CYS A 507 -25.70 1.58 3.22
N LEU A 508 -26.75 1.06 2.58
CA LEU A 508 -26.86 0.98 1.12
C LEU A 508 -26.84 2.37 0.48
N ARG A 509 -27.54 3.36 1.06
CA ARG A 509 -27.49 4.75 0.59
C ARG A 509 -26.09 5.34 0.68
N LYS A 510 -25.42 5.17 1.83
CA LYS A 510 -24.03 5.64 2.02
C LYS A 510 -23.03 4.91 1.13
N LEU A 511 -23.25 3.63 0.88
CA LEU A 511 -22.43 2.82 -0.02
C LEU A 511 -22.60 3.32 -1.44
N PHE A 512 -23.84 3.54 -1.84
CA PHE A 512 -24.17 4.17 -3.10
C PHE A 512 -23.48 5.54 -3.22
N GLU A 513 -23.43 6.36 -2.16
CA GLU A 513 -22.68 7.64 -2.06
C GLU A 513 -21.17 7.52 -2.30
N CYS A 514 -20.55 6.40 -1.94
CA CYS A 514 -19.11 6.20 -2.05
C CYS A 514 -18.66 5.59 -3.40
N LEU A 515 -19.55 4.95 -4.15
CA LEU A 515 -19.27 4.46 -5.51
C LEU A 515 -19.01 5.65 -6.46
N PRO A 516 -17.94 5.64 -7.30
CA PRO A 516 -17.40 4.53 -8.10
C PRO A 516 -15.89 4.24 -7.85
N GLY A 517 -15.49 3.91 -6.60
CA GLY A 517 -14.12 3.50 -6.24
C GLY A 517 -13.69 2.14 -6.83
N GLU A 518 -12.70 1.45 -6.27
CA GLU A 518 -12.28 0.08 -6.67
C GLU A 518 -13.32 -1.01 -6.30
N SER A 519 -14.61 -0.72 -6.51
CA SER A 519 -15.70 -1.68 -6.32
C SER A 519 -15.68 -2.76 -7.41
N MET A 520 -16.17 -3.96 -7.10
CA MET A 520 -16.32 -5.01 -8.10
C MET A 520 -17.25 -4.58 -9.24
N LYS A 521 -16.96 -5.04 -10.46
CA LYS A 521 -17.83 -4.79 -11.63
C LYS A 521 -19.24 -5.28 -11.34
N GLY A 522 -20.23 -4.39 -11.43
CA GLY A 522 -21.65 -4.69 -11.19
C GLY A 522 -22.15 -4.34 -9.78
N THR A 523 -21.28 -4.03 -8.80
CA THR A 523 -21.72 -3.66 -7.44
C THR A 523 -22.70 -2.49 -7.46
N GLY A 524 -22.50 -1.52 -8.35
CA GLY A 524 -23.37 -0.35 -8.47
C GLY A 524 -24.83 -0.69 -8.81
N ILE A 525 -25.06 -1.62 -9.75
CA ILE A 525 -26.43 -1.99 -10.14
C ILE A 525 -27.13 -2.82 -9.06
N ILE A 526 -26.39 -3.69 -8.34
CA ILE A 526 -26.94 -4.47 -7.21
C ILE A 526 -27.39 -3.52 -6.09
N VAL A 527 -26.50 -2.62 -5.65
CA VAL A 527 -26.79 -1.66 -4.58
C VAL A 527 -27.97 -0.78 -4.98
N PHE A 528 -27.96 -0.27 -6.22
CA PHE A 528 -29.07 0.51 -6.74
C PHE A 528 -30.39 -0.27 -6.67
N ARG A 529 -30.44 -1.51 -7.17
CA ARG A 529 -31.65 -2.35 -7.09
C ARG A 529 -32.16 -2.50 -5.66
N GLN A 530 -31.28 -2.77 -4.70
CA GLN A 530 -31.68 -2.97 -3.31
C GLN A 530 -32.31 -1.71 -2.73
N ILE A 531 -31.72 -0.54 -2.99
CA ILE A 531 -32.30 0.75 -2.61
C ILE A 531 -33.68 0.94 -3.25
N MET A 532 -33.83 0.61 -4.53
CA MET A 532 -35.09 0.80 -5.28
C MET A 532 -36.26 -0.05 -4.76
N LYS A 533 -36.00 -1.17 -4.06
CA LYS A 533 -37.06 -1.96 -3.40
C LYS A 533 -37.77 -1.19 -2.29
N ASN A 534 -37.14 -0.15 -1.72
CA ASN A 534 -37.60 0.55 -0.52
C ASN A 534 -38.14 1.97 -0.77
N ARG A 535 -38.65 2.22 -1.99
CA ARG A 535 -39.15 3.49 -2.55
C ARG A 535 -38.04 4.40 -3.09
N CYS A 536 -38.38 5.06 -4.19
CA CYS A 536 -37.44 5.79 -5.02
C CYS A 536 -37.49 7.30 -4.75
N GLU A 537 -36.33 7.90 -4.47
CA GLU A 537 -36.13 9.34 -4.57
C GLU A 537 -35.49 9.66 -5.92
N VAL A 538 -35.97 10.73 -6.57
CA VAL A 538 -35.48 11.16 -7.89
C VAL A 538 -33.97 11.39 -7.91
N ASP A 539 -33.40 11.92 -6.83
CA ASP A 539 -31.98 12.23 -6.74
C ASP A 539 -31.09 10.97 -6.81
N ILE A 540 -31.59 9.83 -6.31
CA ILE A 540 -30.90 8.53 -6.42
C ILE A 540 -30.84 8.09 -7.88
N ILE A 541 -31.96 8.24 -8.63
CA ILE A 541 -31.99 7.92 -10.07
C ILE A 541 -31.01 8.82 -10.83
N LYS A 542 -31.06 10.14 -10.61
CA LYS A 542 -30.17 11.11 -11.27
C LYS A 542 -28.70 10.78 -11.04
N ARG A 543 -28.35 10.45 -9.80
CA ARG A 543 -26.98 10.08 -9.44
C ARG A 543 -26.55 8.76 -10.09
N PHE A 544 -27.42 7.76 -10.13
CA PHE A 544 -27.13 6.51 -10.84
C PHE A 544 -26.91 6.72 -12.34
N ILE A 545 -27.74 7.54 -12.98
CA ILE A 545 -27.58 7.93 -14.38
C ILE A 545 -26.18 8.53 -14.61
N LYS A 546 -25.77 9.45 -13.75
CA LYS A 546 -24.44 10.07 -13.83
C LYS A 546 -23.32 9.02 -13.75
N MET A 547 -23.38 8.12 -12.76
CA MET A 547 -22.40 7.05 -12.59
C MET A 547 -22.33 6.11 -13.80
N VAL A 548 -23.49 5.69 -14.33
CA VAL A 548 -23.58 4.82 -15.50
C VAL A 548 -22.99 5.50 -16.75
N LYS A 549 -23.19 6.82 -16.90
CA LYS A 549 -22.59 7.59 -18.00
C LYS A 549 -21.07 7.72 -17.89
N GLU A 550 -20.56 7.90 -16.67
CA GLU A 550 -19.12 8.12 -16.42
C GLU A 550 -18.31 6.81 -16.45
N ASN A 551 -18.79 5.74 -15.78
CA ASN A 551 -18.06 4.48 -15.59
C ASN A 551 -18.93 3.25 -15.92
N LYS A 552 -19.47 3.20 -17.14
CA LYS A 552 -20.49 2.21 -17.58
C LYS A 552 -20.14 0.75 -17.25
N GLU A 553 -18.92 0.32 -17.57
CA GLU A 553 -18.51 -1.09 -17.40
C GLU A 553 -18.37 -1.51 -15.93
N GLU A 554 -17.90 -0.60 -15.07
CA GLU A 554 -17.71 -0.88 -13.64
C GLU A 554 -19.03 -0.88 -12.88
N VAL A 555 -19.93 0.05 -13.22
CA VAL A 555 -21.21 0.24 -12.50
C VAL A 555 -22.21 -0.88 -12.82
N ILE A 556 -22.27 -1.32 -14.08
CA ILE A 556 -23.30 -2.25 -14.56
C ILE A 556 -22.83 -3.71 -14.54
N GLY A 557 -21.57 -3.99 -14.88
CA GLY A 557 -21.05 -5.35 -15.00
C GLY A 557 -21.81 -6.20 -16.05
N ASP A 558 -21.72 -7.53 -15.91
CA ASP A 558 -22.34 -8.52 -16.82
C ASP A 558 -23.62 -9.16 -16.24
N GLU A 559 -24.18 -8.57 -15.18
CA GLU A 559 -25.26 -9.17 -14.40
C GLU A 559 -26.64 -9.01 -15.06
N LYS A 560 -26.91 -9.85 -16.06
CA LYS A 560 -28.15 -9.82 -16.85
C LYS A 560 -29.44 -9.78 -15.99
N ALA A 561 -29.52 -10.57 -14.93
CA ALA A 561 -30.71 -10.64 -14.08
C ALA A 561 -30.99 -9.32 -13.32
N GLU A 562 -29.94 -8.62 -12.91
CA GLU A 562 -30.04 -7.33 -12.22
C GLU A 562 -30.53 -6.23 -13.19
N ILE A 563 -30.00 -6.25 -14.42
CA ILE A 563 -30.43 -5.38 -15.51
C ILE A 563 -31.92 -5.62 -15.83
N GLU A 564 -32.33 -6.88 -15.99
CA GLU A 564 -33.74 -7.25 -16.26
C GLU A 564 -34.68 -6.73 -15.17
N TRP A 565 -34.31 -6.94 -13.91
CA TRP A 565 -35.11 -6.47 -12.79
C TRP A 565 -35.23 -4.95 -12.80
N CYS A 566 -34.11 -4.23 -12.97
CA CYS A 566 -34.09 -2.78 -13.04
C CYS A 566 -34.93 -2.25 -14.20
N LEU A 567 -34.80 -2.81 -15.40
CA LEU A 567 -35.62 -2.45 -16.55
C LEU A 567 -37.12 -2.68 -16.27
N ALA A 568 -37.48 -3.83 -15.72
CA ALA A 568 -38.87 -4.14 -15.38
C ALA A 568 -39.43 -3.17 -14.33
N TYR A 569 -38.64 -2.89 -13.28
CA TYR A 569 -39.00 -1.94 -12.24
C TYR A 569 -39.23 -0.54 -12.83
N LEU A 570 -38.25 0.00 -13.58
CA LEU A 570 -38.30 1.36 -14.12
C LEU A 570 -39.47 1.54 -15.08
N ASN A 571 -39.76 0.54 -15.91
CA ASN A 571 -40.91 0.52 -16.83
C ASN A 571 -42.26 0.49 -16.10
N ASN A 572 -42.38 -0.29 -15.02
CA ASN A 572 -43.61 -0.30 -14.23
C ASN A 572 -43.77 1.01 -13.46
N ARG A 573 -42.68 1.51 -12.86
CA ARG A 573 -42.67 2.73 -12.07
C ARG A 573 -43.02 3.96 -12.90
N SER A 574 -42.47 4.08 -14.12
CA SER A 574 -42.80 5.19 -15.02
C SER A 574 -44.29 5.24 -15.37
N LYS A 575 -44.97 4.08 -15.44
CA LYS A 575 -46.42 4.01 -15.67
C LYS A 575 -47.24 4.42 -14.45
N GLU A 576 -46.76 4.15 -13.24
CA GLU A 576 -47.41 4.57 -11.99
C GLU A 576 -47.31 6.09 -11.76
N SER A 577 -46.18 6.70 -12.14
CA SER A 577 -45.84 8.08 -11.83
C SER A 577 -46.52 9.14 -12.73
N TYR A 578 -47.53 8.79 -13.54
CA TYR A 578 -48.20 9.72 -14.49
C TYR A 578 -49.08 10.81 -13.83
N SER A 579 -48.91 11.10 -12.54
CA SER A 579 -49.61 12.19 -11.86
C SER A 579 -48.86 13.52 -12.00
N ARG A 580 -49.58 14.66 -11.95
CA ARG A 580 -49.01 16.02 -12.08
C ARG A 580 -47.87 16.33 -11.09
N LYS A 581 -47.78 15.61 -9.97
CA LYS A 581 -46.73 15.76 -8.95
C LYS A 581 -45.50 14.87 -9.16
N LEU A 582 -45.54 13.92 -10.09
CA LEU A 582 -44.52 12.86 -10.26
C LEU A 582 -43.94 12.77 -11.68
N HIS A 583 -44.14 13.80 -12.51
CA HIS A 583 -43.59 13.85 -13.87
C HIS A 583 -42.07 13.74 -13.93
N GLU A 584 -41.37 14.30 -12.93
CA GLU A 584 -39.90 14.21 -12.82
C GLU A 584 -39.43 12.78 -12.58
N GLU A 585 -40.10 12.03 -11.71
CA GLU A 585 -39.81 10.62 -11.49
C GLU A 585 -40.05 9.81 -12.77
N CYS A 586 -41.17 10.04 -13.45
CA CYS A 586 -41.48 9.37 -14.72
C CYS A 586 -40.39 9.62 -15.78
N LEU A 587 -39.96 10.89 -15.92
CA LEU A 587 -38.89 11.30 -16.82
C LEU A 587 -37.59 10.51 -16.55
N TYR A 588 -37.06 10.60 -15.33
CA TYR A 588 -35.76 10.00 -15.02
C TYR A 588 -35.81 8.46 -14.98
N CYS A 589 -36.95 7.86 -14.63
CA CYS A 589 -37.16 6.42 -14.78
C CYS A 589 -37.08 5.98 -16.25
N CYS A 590 -37.76 6.70 -17.15
CA CYS A 590 -37.72 6.39 -18.58
C CYS A 590 -36.33 6.60 -19.18
N TYR A 591 -35.65 7.67 -18.74
CA TYR A 591 -34.32 8.00 -19.22
C TYR A 591 -33.28 6.99 -18.77
N LEU A 592 -33.28 6.59 -17.49
CA LEU A 592 -32.43 5.51 -17.00
C LEU A 592 -32.73 4.18 -17.68
N TYR A 593 -34.01 3.87 -17.93
CA TYR A 593 -34.41 2.68 -18.67
C TYR A 593 -33.77 2.65 -20.06
N ASP A 594 -33.80 3.75 -20.81
CA ASP A 594 -33.17 3.82 -22.13
C ASP A 594 -31.65 3.55 -22.04
N ILE A 595 -30.96 4.22 -21.10
CA ILE A 595 -29.52 4.03 -20.89
C ILE A 595 -29.19 2.57 -20.58
N LEU A 596 -29.91 1.95 -19.65
CA LEU A 596 -29.70 0.55 -19.26
C LEU A 596 -30.05 -0.43 -20.37
N SER A 597 -31.09 -0.15 -21.18
CA SER A 597 -31.48 -1.04 -22.28
C SER A 597 -30.39 -1.16 -23.36
N LYS A 598 -29.52 -0.16 -23.49
CA LYS A 598 -28.35 -0.16 -24.40
C LYS A 598 -27.13 -0.89 -23.84
N THR A 599 -27.26 -1.61 -22.73
CA THR A 599 -26.13 -2.35 -22.12
C THR A 599 -26.02 -3.77 -22.64
N ASN A 600 -27.13 -4.35 -23.14
CA ASN A 600 -27.18 -5.70 -23.65
C ASN A 600 -27.94 -5.73 -24.98
N LYS A 601 -27.39 -6.47 -25.95
CA LYS A 601 -27.93 -6.56 -27.32
C LYS A 601 -29.40 -6.95 -27.38
N GLU A 602 -29.86 -7.84 -26.49
CA GLU A 602 -31.24 -8.31 -26.46
C GLU A 602 -32.24 -7.17 -26.17
N TYR A 603 -31.91 -6.27 -25.23
CA TYR A 603 -32.76 -5.13 -24.90
C TYR A 603 -32.52 -3.95 -25.85
N GLU A 604 -31.30 -3.81 -26.36
CA GLU A 604 -30.94 -2.76 -27.32
C GLU A 604 -31.81 -2.86 -28.59
N GLU A 605 -32.11 -4.09 -29.02
CA GLU A 605 -32.96 -4.39 -30.18
C GLU A 605 -34.47 -4.34 -29.89
N MET A 606 -34.90 -4.06 -28.65
CA MET A 606 -36.31 -3.79 -28.33
C MET A 606 -36.73 -2.37 -28.77
N TYR A 607 -36.48 -2.04 -30.03
CA TYR A 607 -36.65 -0.70 -30.60
C TYR A 607 -38.03 -0.10 -30.32
N GLU A 608 -39.11 -0.86 -30.49
CA GLU A 608 -40.47 -0.36 -30.25
C GLU A 608 -40.70 0.00 -28.77
N ASN A 609 -40.23 -0.82 -27.82
CA ASN A 609 -40.34 -0.51 -26.39
C ASN A 609 -39.55 0.74 -26.03
N ARG A 610 -38.34 0.86 -26.58
CA ARG A 610 -37.46 2.01 -26.34
C ARG A 610 -38.06 3.31 -26.90
N ILE A 611 -38.68 3.26 -28.08
CA ILE A 611 -39.48 4.37 -28.62
C ILE A 611 -40.58 4.75 -27.63
N MET A 612 -41.40 3.79 -27.19
CA MET A 612 -42.54 4.08 -26.31
C MET A 612 -42.09 4.67 -24.96
N ILE A 613 -41.02 4.15 -24.36
CA ILE A 613 -40.47 4.65 -23.10
C ILE A 613 -39.88 6.05 -23.26
N CYS A 614 -39.06 6.26 -24.30
CA CYS A 614 -38.47 7.58 -24.58
C CYS A 614 -39.55 8.64 -24.79
N LEU A 615 -40.62 8.33 -25.54
CA LEU A 615 -41.71 9.27 -25.80
C LEU A 615 -42.56 9.55 -24.55
N LEU A 616 -42.76 8.55 -23.68
CA LEU A 616 -43.43 8.72 -22.39
C LEU A 616 -42.62 9.65 -21.47
N GLY A 617 -41.31 9.40 -21.36
CA GLY A 617 -40.40 10.22 -20.56
C GLY A 617 -40.31 11.65 -21.09
N ALA A 618 -40.08 11.81 -22.40
CA ALA A 618 -40.02 13.11 -23.05
C ALA A 618 -41.32 13.92 -22.86
N SER A 619 -42.48 13.29 -23.07
CA SER A 619 -43.78 13.93 -22.82
C SER A 619 -43.94 14.36 -21.37
N SER A 620 -43.53 13.52 -20.42
CA SER A 620 -43.63 13.83 -18.99
C SER A 620 -42.71 14.99 -18.58
N GLY A 621 -41.47 15.02 -19.10
CA GLY A 621 -40.53 16.12 -18.84
C GLY A 621 -41.05 17.45 -19.37
N VAL A 622 -41.62 17.43 -20.58
CA VAL A 622 -42.27 18.58 -21.21
C VAL A 622 -43.46 19.07 -20.37
N GLU A 623 -44.42 18.21 -20.05
CA GLU A 623 -45.68 18.62 -19.42
C GLU A 623 -45.53 19.00 -17.94
N GLY A 624 -44.57 18.40 -17.24
CA GLY A 624 -44.43 18.54 -15.79
C GLY A 624 -43.33 19.48 -15.30
N ILE A 625 -42.23 19.59 -16.05
CA ILE A 625 -41.01 20.30 -15.59
C ILE A 625 -40.67 21.47 -16.49
N GLY A 626 -40.67 21.26 -17.81
CA GLY A 626 -40.41 22.34 -18.78
C GLY A 626 -38.94 22.44 -19.19
N LYS A 627 -38.41 23.67 -19.25
CA LYS A 627 -37.10 23.99 -19.84
C LYS A 627 -35.91 23.35 -19.12
N ASP A 628 -36.03 23.05 -17.82
CA ASP A 628 -34.90 22.59 -16.99
C ASP A 628 -34.37 21.20 -17.37
N VAL A 629 -35.16 20.40 -18.08
CA VAL A 629 -34.83 19.02 -18.47
C VAL A 629 -34.76 18.84 -19.99
N ILE A 630 -34.54 19.93 -20.72
CA ILE A 630 -34.65 19.94 -22.17
C ILE A 630 -33.61 19.04 -22.86
N ASN A 631 -32.45 18.83 -22.23
CA ASN A 631 -31.39 18.00 -22.77
C ASN A 631 -31.78 16.52 -22.74
N GLU A 632 -32.26 16.02 -21.60
CA GLU A 632 -32.72 14.65 -21.41
C GLU A 632 -33.92 14.35 -22.34
N VAL A 633 -34.83 15.30 -22.46
CA VAL A 633 -36.00 15.22 -23.35
C VAL A 633 -35.57 15.12 -24.83
N GLU A 634 -34.60 15.92 -25.25
CA GLU A 634 -34.05 15.88 -26.60
C GLU A 634 -33.32 14.58 -26.90
N GLU A 635 -32.49 14.10 -25.97
CA GLU A 635 -31.79 12.83 -26.13
C GLU A 635 -32.77 11.66 -26.32
N MET A 636 -33.84 11.58 -25.53
CA MET A 636 -34.87 10.56 -25.69
C MET A 636 -35.63 10.70 -27.01
N LYS A 637 -35.92 11.92 -27.46
CA LYS A 637 -36.57 12.16 -28.76
C LYS A 637 -35.68 11.64 -29.90
N GLU A 638 -34.40 11.99 -29.89
CA GLU A 638 -33.44 11.56 -30.91
C GLU A 638 -33.21 10.04 -30.86
N GLU A 639 -33.23 9.43 -29.68
CA GLU A 639 -33.18 7.98 -29.56
C GLU A 639 -34.42 7.29 -30.15
N ALA A 640 -35.62 7.84 -29.91
CA ALA A 640 -36.85 7.32 -30.52
C ALA A 640 -36.81 7.41 -32.06
N LYS A 641 -36.25 8.50 -32.62
CA LYS A 641 -36.03 8.63 -34.07
C LYS A 641 -35.09 7.56 -34.61
N LYS A 642 -33.93 7.39 -33.97
CA LYS A 642 -32.95 6.34 -34.34
C LYS A 642 -33.57 4.94 -34.31
N CYS A 643 -34.30 4.62 -33.25
CA CYS A 643 -34.99 3.34 -33.13
C CYS A 643 -36.02 3.12 -34.24
N LEU A 644 -36.76 4.17 -34.66
CA LEU A 644 -37.72 4.09 -35.75
C LEU A 644 -37.03 3.84 -37.10
N GLU A 645 -35.88 4.49 -37.34
CA GLU A 645 -35.05 4.25 -38.53
C GLU A 645 -34.52 2.81 -38.56
N GLU A 646 -34.12 2.27 -37.42
CA GLU A 646 -33.68 0.88 -37.28
C GLU A 646 -34.81 -0.12 -37.58
N ILE A 647 -36.02 0.13 -37.06
CA ILE A 647 -37.21 -0.69 -37.38
C ILE A 647 -37.46 -0.71 -38.90
N ARG A 648 -37.36 0.46 -39.56
CA ARG A 648 -37.51 0.57 -41.03
C ARG A 648 -36.42 -0.18 -41.77
N ARG A 649 -35.17 0.00 -41.35
CA ARG A 649 -33.98 -0.61 -41.98
C ARG A 649 -33.99 -2.14 -41.87
N LYS A 650 -34.35 -2.65 -40.68
CA LYS A 650 -34.37 -4.09 -40.38
C LYS A 650 -35.69 -4.78 -40.75
N GLY A 651 -36.73 -4.03 -41.13
CA GLY A 651 -38.04 -4.58 -41.48
C GLY A 651 -38.73 -5.30 -40.31
N ILE A 652 -38.62 -4.75 -39.10
CA ILE A 652 -39.13 -5.38 -37.87
C ILE A 652 -40.65 -5.26 -37.82
N ASN A 653 -41.34 -6.37 -37.55
CA ASN A 653 -42.78 -6.37 -37.30
C ASN A 653 -43.07 -5.75 -35.92
N THR A 654 -43.74 -4.60 -35.91
CA THR A 654 -44.12 -3.86 -34.71
C THR A 654 -45.59 -4.04 -34.36
N THR A 655 -45.93 -3.89 -33.09
CA THR A 655 -47.34 -3.92 -32.63
C THR A 655 -48.10 -2.65 -33.02
N ASN A 656 -47.42 -1.51 -33.05
CA ASN A 656 -47.92 -0.25 -33.58
C ASN A 656 -47.45 -0.07 -35.02
N SER A 657 -48.28 0.52 -35.89
CA SER A 657 -47.82 0.87 -37.23
C SER A 657 -46.69 1.90 -37.17
N ILE A 658 -45.74 1.80 -38.12
CA ILE A 658 -44.63 2.76 -38.26
C ILE A 658 -45.16 4.20 -38.34
N GLU A 659 -46.24 4.42 -39.08
CA GLU A 659 -46.90 5.73 -39.20
C GLU A 659 -47.41 6.27 -37.85
N LYS A 660 -47.91 5.39 -36.97
CA LYS A 660 -48.38 5.77 -35.64
C LYS A 660 -47.22 6.13 -34.72
N LEU A 661 -46.12 5.38 -34.77
CA LEU A 661 -44.90 5.69 -34.03
C LEU A 661 -44.32 7.05 -34.49
N GLU A 662 -44.20 7.26 -35.80
CA GLU A 662 -43.74 8.52 -36.40
C GLU A 662 -44.61 9.71 -35.98
N THR A 663 -45.94 9.56 -36.06
CA THR A 663 -46.88 10.60 -35.62
C THR A 663 -46.69 10.94 -34.14
N THR A 664 -46.42 9.94 -33.30
CA THR A 664 -46.21 10.14 -31.85
C THR A 664 -44.89 10.87 -31.58
N ILE A 665 -43.81 10.51 -32.29
CA ILE A 665 -42.52 11.22 -32.21
C ILE A 665 -42.69 12.70 -32.58
N ILE A 666 -43.36 12.99 -33.71
CA ILE A 666 -43.57 14.37 -34.16
C ILE A 666 -44.47 15.14 -33.17
N THR A 667 -45.46 14.48 -32.57
CA THR A 667 -46.31 15.10 -31.54
C THR A 667 -45.49 15.55 -30.33
N VAL A 668 -44.53 14.73 -29.87
CA VAL A 668 -43.61 15.11 -28.79
C VAL A 668 -42.65 16.20 -29.25
N GLU A 669 -42.15 16.14 -30.48
CA GLU A 669 -41.29 17.18 -31.07
C GLU A 669 -41.98 18.55 -31.07
N VAL A 670 -43.28 18.62 -31.43
CA VAL A 670 -44.05 19.86 -31.34
C VAL A 670 -44.09 20.39 -29.92
N LYS A 671 -44.33 19.53 -28.92
CA LYS A 671 -44.36 19.98 -27.52
C LYS A 671 -43.00 20.47 -27.02
N ILE A 672 -41.91 19.85 -27.48
CA ILE A 672 -40.54 20.29 -27.21
C ILE A 672 -40.29 21.67 -27.83
N CYS A 673 -40.69 21.87 -29.08
CA CYS A 673 -40.60 23.16 -29.78
C CYS A 673 -41.39 24.27 -29.07
N ILE A 674 -42.57 23.95 -28.52
CA ILE A 674 -43.35 24.90 -27.69
C ILE A 674 -42.55 25.35 -26.47
N ILE A 675 -41.88 24.42 -25.78
CA ILE A 675 -41.06 24.75 -24.60
C ILE A 675 -39.79 25.50 -24.98
N LYS A 676 -39.13 25.14 -26.08
CA LYS A 676 -37.93 25.85 -26.57
C LYS A 676 -38.23 27.22 -27.15
N GLU A 677 -39.47 27.47 -27.52
CA GLU A 677 -39.92 28.64 -28.27
C GLU A 677 -39.28 28.75 -29.67
N GLU A 678 -38.82 27.62 -30.22
CA GLU A 678 -38.10 27.53 -31.49
C GLU A 678 -38.59 26.35 -32.35
N GLY A 679 -38.60 26.50 -33.68
CA GLY A 679 -38.84 25.40 -34.62
C GLY A 679 -40.28 24.89 -34.75
N ILE A 680 -41.25 25.57 -34.13
CA ILE A 680 -42.67 25.14 -34.11
C ILE A 680 -43.29 25.02 -35.50
N ASP A 681 -43.00 25.96 -36.40
CA ASP A 681 -43.57 25.94 -37.77
C ASP A 681 -43.20 24.67 -38.54
N GLU A 682 -41.94 24.26 -38.45
CA GLU A 682 -41.45 23.05 -39.10
C GLU A 682 -42.10 21.80 -38.49
N ALA A 683 -42.17 21.71 -37.17
CA ALA A 683 -42.75 20.58 -36.46
C ALA A 683 -44.26 20.42 -36.76
N ILE A 684 -45.02 21.52 -36.76
CA ILE A 684 -46.45 21.53 -37.10
C ILE A 684 -46.65 21.17 -38.58
N THR A 685 -45.81 21.68 -39.47
CA THR A 685 -45.89 21.35 -40.89
C THR A 685 -45.61 19.86 -41.14
N LYS A 686 -44.66 19.26 -40.41
CA LYS A 686 -44.45 17.79 -40.43
C LYS A 686 -45.67 17.04 -39.90
N LEU A 687 -46.24 17.46 -38.77
CA LEU A 687 -47.42 16.82 -38.15
C LEU A 687 -48.67 16.83 -39.05
N LEU A 688 -48.84 17.89 -39.84
CA LEU A 688 -49.97 18.02 -40.77
C LEU A 688 -49.78 17.21 -42.06
N ARG A 689 -48.53 16.84 -42.39
CA ARG A 689 -48.20 15.97 -43.53
C ARG A 689 -48.32 14.49 -43.18
N THR A 690 -48.11 14.13 -41.91
CA THR A 690 -48.46 12.79 -41.41
C THR A 690 -49.98 12.66 -41.36
N GLY A 691 -50.53 11.48 -41.66
CA GLY A 691 -51.97 11.19 -41.62
C GLY A 691 -52.58 11.21 -40.20
N THR A 692 -52.17 12.18 -39.38
CA THR A 692 -52.48 12.37 -37.96
C THR A 692 -53.99 12.44 -37.74
N ASN A 693 -54.48 11.71 -36.75
CA ASN A 693 -55.91 11.72 -36.45
C ASN A 693 -56.36 13.06 -35.83
N SER A 694 -57.67 13.34 -35.92
CA SER A 694 -58.24 14.60 -35.44
C SER A 694 -58.07 14.85 -33.93
N SER A 695 -57.90 13.80 -33.11
CA SER A 695 -57.71 13.94 -31.65
C SER A 695 -56.33 14.44 -31.27
N VAL A 696 -55.30 13.99 -31.97
CA VAL A 696 -53.94 14.49 -31.78
C VAL A 696 -53.84 15.95 -32.24
N LEU A 697 -54.41 16.28 -33.40
CA LEU A 697 -54.42 17.66 -33.91
C LEU A 697 -55.20 18.62 -32.99
N GLU A 698 -56.28 18.15 -32.37
CA GLU A 698 -57.00 18.94 -31.38
C GLU A 698 -56.15 19.18 -30.13
N MET A 699 -55.55 18.14 -29.55
CA MET A 699 -54.68 18.27 -28.38
C MET A 699 -53.51 19.22 -28.62
N VAL A 700 -52.81 19.05 -29.75
CA VAL A 700 -51.69 19.92 -30.15
C VAL A 700 -52.17 21.35 -30.40
N GLY A 701 -53.32 21.50 -31.06
CA GLY A 701 -53.92 22.79 -31.36
C GLY A 701 -54.25 23.61 -30.10
N MET A 702 -54.90 22.96 -29.13
CA MET A 702 -55.20 23.56 -27.82
C MET A 702 -53.92 23.95 -27.08
N SER A 703 -52.94 23.05 -27.01
CA SER A 703 -51.66 23.31 -26.34
C SER A 703 -50.88 24.47 -26.97
N CYS A 704 -50.88 24.60 -28.30
CA CYS A 704 -50.27 25.74 -28.98
C CYS A 704 -50.94 27.06 -28.60
N ILE A 705 -52.28 27.10 -28.55
CA ILE A 705 -53.05 28.28 -28.17
C ILE A 705 -52.76 28.70 -26.73
N GLU A 706 -52.80 27.74 -25.80
CA GLU A 706 -52.51 27.97 -24.37
C GLU A 706 -51.12 28.57 -24.15
N ASN A 707 -50.15 28.22 -25.02
CA ASN A 707 -48.78 28.73 -24.97
C ASN A 707 -48.52 29.93 -25.90
N GLY A 708 -49.56 30.58 -26.44
CA GLY A 708 -49.44 31.82 -27.22
C GLY A 708 -49.17 31.63 -28.72
N TYR A 709 -49.05 30.40 -29.21
CA TYR A 709 -48.85 30.06 -30.63
C TYR A 709 -50.16 29.95 -31.41
N LYS A 710 -50.97 31.02 -31.34
CA LYS A 710 -52.37 31.06 -31.82
C LYS A 710 -52.53 30.63 -33.28
N THR A 711 -51.71 31.18 -34.19
CA THR A 711 -51.77 30.87 -35.63
C THR A 711 -51.56 29.38 -35.91
N TYR A 712 -50.58 28.76 -35.27
CA TYR A 712 -50.28 27.34 -35.44
C TYR A 712 -51.33 26.45 -34.78
N GLY A 713 -51.85 26.86 -33.62
CA GLY A 713 -52.92 26.16 -32.93
C GLY A 713 -54.22 26.13 -33.74
N ILE A 714 -54.65 27.29 -34.25
CA ILE A 714 -55.82 27.41 -35.13
C ILE A 714 -55.65 26.56 -36.40
N LYS A 715 -54.46 26.54 -37.01
CA LYS A 715 -54.15 25.69 -38.19
C LYS A 715 -54.37 24.20 -37.89
N CYS A 716 -53.96 23.73 -36.71
CA CYS A 716 -54.16 22.35 -36.28
C CYS A 716 -55.65 22.06 -36.00
N LEU A 717 -56.32 22.94 -35.26
CA LEU A 717 -57.74 22.83 -34.93
C LEU A 717 -58.62 22.77 -36.19
N LYS A 718 -58.37 23.63 -37.19
CA LYS A 718 -59.06 23.63 -38.48
C LYS A 718 -58.86 22.32 -39.26
N SER A 719 -57.63 21.81 -39.27
CA SER A 719 -57.32 20.54 -39.94
C SER A 719 -58.02 19.37 -39.25
N GLY A 720 -57.98 19.30 -37.91
CA GLY A 720 -58.72 18.31 -37.13
C GLY A 720 -60.23 18.41 -37.30
N MET A 721 -60.79 19.62 -37.34
CA MET A 721 -62.20 19.88 -37.60
C MET A 721 -62.62 19.35 -38.98
N SER A 722 -61.85 19.62 -40.03
CA SER A 722 -62.13 19.12 -41.38
C SER A 722 -62.20 17.59 -41.43
N MET A 723 -61.36 16.91 -40.65
CA MET A 723 -61.39 15.45 -40.55
C MET A 723 -62.63 14.93 -39.80
N ILE A 724 -63.05 15.58 -38.71
CA ILE A 724 -64.26 15.19 -37.97
C ILE A 724 -65.49 15.34 -38.87
N CYS A 725 -65.57 16.43 -39.65
CA CYS A 725 -66.69 16.69 -40.55
C CYS A 725 -66.81 15.68 -41.71
N LYS A 726 -65.75 14.92 -42.02
CA LYS A 726 -65.74 13.87 -43.05
C LYS A 726 -66.16 12.50 -42.53
N ARG A 727 -66.43 12.34 -41.24
CA ARG A 727 -66.85 11.07 -40.63
C ARG A 727 -68.35 10.85 -40.83
N ASN A 728 -68.76 9.58 -40.90
CA ASN A 728 -70.17 9.19 -41.04
C ASN A 728 -71.02 9.61 -39.82
N GLU A 729 -70.41 9.62 -38.63
CA GLU A 729 -71.01 10.15 -37.40
C GLU A 729 -70.20 11.35 -36.91
N VAL A 730 -70.88 12.48 -36.74
CA VAL A 730 -70.28 13.77 -36.37
C VAL A 730 -70.50 14.04 -34.89
N ASP A 731 -69.42 14.21 -34.13
CA ASP A 731 -69.45 14.57 -32.71
C ASP A 731 -69.64 16.08 -32.53
N GLY A 732 -70.90 16.50 -32.38
CA GLY A 732 -71.28 17.91 -32.26
C GLY A 732 -70.75 18.61 -31.00
N VAL A 733 -70.58 17.88 -29.90
CA VAL A 733 -70.03 18.44 -28.63
C VAL A 733 -68.55 18.76 -28.81
N ARG A 734 -67.82 17.84 -29.41
CA ARG A 734 -66.38 18.02 -29.66
C ARG A 734 -66.10 19.11 -30.69
N LEU A 735 -66.87 19.16 -31.77
CA LEU A 735 -66.77 20.23 -32.76
C LEU A 735 -67.10 21.60 -32.18
N SER A 736 -68.13 21.69 -31.35
CA SER A 736 -68.53 22.96 -30.76
C SER A 736 -67.45 23.53 -29.84
N ARG A 737 -66.72 22.66 -29.12
CA ARG A 737 -65.52 23.05 -28.35
C ARG A 737 -64.41 23.60 -29.24
N ILE A 738 -64.09 22.92 -30.34
CA ILE A 738 -63.06 23.37 -31.29
C ILE A 738 -63.44 24.73 -31.90
N ILE A 739 -64.69 24.90 -32.33
CA ILE A 739 -65.20 26.15 -32.91
C ILE A 739 -65.13 27.29 -31.90
N ARG A 740 -65.55 27.05 -30.65
CA ARG A 740 -65.44 28.03 -29.56
C ARG A 740 -64.00 28.52 -29.41
N GLU A 741 -63.04 27.60 -29.38
CA GLU A 741 -61.64 27.96 -29.17
C GLU A 741 -61.08 28.76 -30.35
N ILE A 742 -61.36 28.35 -31.59
CA ILE A 742 -60.98 29.13 -32.77
C ILE A 742 -61.60 30.53 -32.68
N ILE A 743 -62.88 30.66 -32.33
CA ILE A 743 -63.57 31.95 -32.23
C ILE A 743 -62.95 32.88 -31.19
N ASN A 744 -62.56 32.36 -30.02
CA ASN A 744 -61.97 33.18 -28.97
C ASN A 744 -60.64 33.80 -29.39
N GLU A 745 -59.88 33.12 -30.25
CA GLU A 745 -58.51 33.48 -30.58
C GLU A 745 -58.33 34.05 -32.00
N SER A 746 -59.41 34.13 -32.78
CA SER A 746 -59.38 34.60 -34.17
C SER A 746 -59.82 36.06 -34.33
N GLU A 747 -59.49 36.65 -35.48
CA GLU A 747 -60.00 37.97 -35.87
C GLU A 747 -61.43 37.88 -36.44
N ASP A 748 -62.11 39.03 -36.51
CA ASP A 748 -63.53 39.11 -36.85
C ASP A 748 -63.91 38.41 -38.18
N GLU A 749 -63.04 38.39 -39.19
CA GLU A 749 -63.31 37.71 -40.47
C GLU A 749 -63.35 36.19 -40.33
N GLU A 750 -62.40 35.65 -39.59
CA GLU A 750 -62.28 34.22 -39.34
C GLU A 750 -63.35 33.73 -38.35
N ILE A 751 -63.73 34.56 -37.36
CA ILE A 751 -64.87 34.28 -36.49
C ILE A 751 -66.16 34.14 -37.31
N LEU A 752 -66.42 35.03 -38.28
CA LEU A 752 -67.63 34.93 -39.12
C LEU A 752 -67.67 33.64 -39.93
N ASP A 753 -66.56 33.25 -40.55
CA ASP A 753 -66.45 31.99 -41.29
C ASP A 753 -66.69 30.78 -40.37
N MET A 754 -66.17 30.81 -39.14
CA MET A 754 -66.43 29.74 -38.16
C MET A 754 -67.90 29.70 -37.72
N ILE A 755 -68.55 30.85 -37.54
CA ILE A 755 -69.97 30.89 -37.20
C ILE A 755 -70.83 30.37 -38.36
N ASP A 756 -70.47 30.68 -39.61
CA ASP A 756 -71.17 30.12 -40.78
C ASP A 756 -71.04 28.60 -40.86
N LYS A 757 -69.86 28.07 -40.55
CA LYS A 757 -69.65 26.63 -40.44
C LYS A 757 -70.49 26.04 -39.31
N ALA A 758 -70.54 26.69 -38.14
CA ALA A 758 -71.37 26.25 -37.03
C ALA A 758 -72.87 26.25 -37.38
N ILE A 759 -73.39 27.30 -38.03
CA ILE A 759 -74.78 27.39 -38.50
C ILE A 759 -75.10 26.27 -39.49
N THR A 760 -74.19 26.02 -40.43
CA THR A 760 -74.33 24.92 -41.41
C THR A 760 -74.41 23.58 -40.69
N MET A 761 -73.55 23.36 -39.69
CA MET A 761 -73.55 22.14 -38.88
C MET A 761 -74.86 21.99 -38.10
N ILE A 762 -75.28 23.02 -37.36
CA ILE A 762 -76.54 23.04 -36.59
C ILE A 762 -77.73 22.64 -37.47
N LYS A 763 -77.80 23.15 -38.71
CA LYS A 763 -78.85 22.82 -39.67
C LYS A 763 -78.76 21.38 -40.22
N SER A 764 -77.54 20.85 -40.35
CA SER A 764 -77.29 19.52 -40.94
C SER A 764 -77.35 18.37 -39.94
N THR A 765 -77.14 18.64 -38.65
CA THR A 765 -77.08 17.62 -37.59
C THR A 765 -78.23 17.84 -36.62
N ASP A 766 -79.33 17.11 -36.83
CA ASP A 766 -80.59 17.27 -36.11
C ASP A 766 -80.41 17.02 -34.59
N GLY A 767 -80.22 18.09 -33.82
CA GLY A 767 -80.12 18.07 -32.35
C GLY A 767 -78.77 17.66 -31.73
N ILE A 768 -77.70 17.45 -32.52
CA ILE A 768 -76.39 16.99 -32.00
C ILE A 768 -75.52 18.15 -31.46
N TYR A 769 -75.72 19.38 -31.94
CA TYR A 769 -74.97 20.55 -31.48
C TYR A 769 -75.48 21.06 -30.11
N PRO A 770 -74.63 21.36 -29.12
CA PRO A 770 -75.10 21.71 -27.77
C PRO A 770 -75.88 23.03 -27.74
N LYS A 771 -77.10 23.02 -27.17
CA LYS A 771 -77.99 24.20 -27.12
C LYS A 771 -77.35 25.43 -26.46
N LYS A 772 -76.65 25.25 -25.34
CA LYS A 772 -75.92 26.33 -24.65
C LYS A 772 -74.84 26.97 -25.52
N GLU A 773 -74.30 26.21 -26.46
CA GLU A 773 -73.26 26.65 -27.36
C GLU A 773 -73.81 27.49 -28.51
N ILE A 774 -75.01 27.15 -28.99
CA ILE A 774 -75.79 27.96 -29.93
C ILE A 774 -76.13 29.31 -29.28
N GLU A 775 -76.58 29.31 -28.02
CA GLU A 775 -76.87 30.53 -27.25
C GLU A 775 -75.61 31.41 -27.08
N TRP A 776 -74.45 30.79 -26.84
CA TRP A 776 -73.18 31.50 -26.73
C TRP A 776 -72.75 32.13 -28.07
N LEU A 777 -72.82 31.37 -29.17
CA LEU A 777 -72.52 31.90 -30.51
C LEU A 777 -73.45 33.06 -30.89
N MET A 778 -74.73 32.96 -30.53
CA MET A 778 -75.73 34.01 -30.71
C MET A 778 -75.32 35.26 -29.93
N GLY A 779 -74.99 35.10 -28.63
CA GLY A 779 -74.57 36.20 -27.77
C GLY A 779 -73.30 36.90 -28.25
N ILE A 780 -72.28 36.13 -28.68
CA ILE A 780 -71.06 36.70 -29.26
C ILE A 780 -71.35 37.48 -30.53
N SER A 781 -72.13 36.89 -31.45
CA SER A 781 -72.52 37.55 -32.70
C SER A 781 -73.24 38.87 -32.41
N TRP A 782 -74.18 38.86 -31.46
CA TRP A 782 -74.92 40.06 -31.06
C TRP A 782 -74.01 41.15 -30.47
N ASN A 783 -73.11 40.77 -29.56
CA ASN A 783 -72.18 41.69 -28.90
C ASN A 783 -71.15 42.27 -29.88
N LYS A 784 -70.63 41.48 -30.82
CA LYS A 784 -69.75 41.95 -31.90
C LYS A 784 -70.49 42.87 -32.87
N GLY A 785 -71.78 42.61 -33.13
CA GLY A 785 -72.67 43.51 -33.86
C GLY A 785 -72.80 44.87 -33.18
N ASN A 786 -73.10 44.89 -31.88
CA ASN A 786 -73.15 46.13 -31.08
C ASN A 786 -71.81 46.88 -31.10
N LYS A 787 -70.68 46.18 -30.90
CA LYS A 787 -69.35 46.78 -30.93
C LYS A 787 -69.04 47.40 -32.30
N SER A 788 -69.42 46.75 -33.38
CA SER A 788 -69.23 47.26 -34.75
C SER A 788 -70.13 48.47 -35.01
N ARG A 789 -71.38 48.46 -34.52
CA ARG A 789 -72.32 49.60 -34.57
C ARG A 789 -71.74 50.82 -33.85
N TYR A 790 -71.19 50.64 -32.65
CA TYR A 790 -70.55 51.74 -31.90
C TYR A 790 -69.28 52.28 -32.58
N LYS A 791 -68.57 51.44 -33.33
CA LYS A 791 -67.43 51.84 -34.17
C LYS A 791 -67.85 52.41 -35.54
N GLN A 792 -69.15 52.52 -35.81
CA GLN A 792 -69.73 52.97 -37.08
C GLN A 792 -69.41 52.09 -38.30
N ASP A 793 -68.95 50.85 -38.08
CA ASP A 793 -68.83 49.86 -39.15
C ASP A 793 -70.18 49.17 -39.38
N ASN A 794 -71.05 49.89 -40.07
CA ASN A 794 -72.45 49.51 -40.28
C ASN A 794 -72.60 48.23 -41.11
N ARG A 795 -71.71 48.00 -42.08
CA ARG A 795 -71.70 46.78 -42.90
C ARG A 795 -71.41 45.57 -42.02
N ARG A 796 -70.39 45.67 -41.18
CA ARG A 796 -69.96 44.58 -40.31
C ARG A 796 -70.93 44.32 -39.17
N ALA A 797 -71.49 45.37 -38.58
CA ALA A 797 -72.54 45.27 -37.58
C ALA A 797 -73.77 44.52 -38.12
N LYS A 798 -74.19 44.83 -39.36
CA LYS A 798 -75.29 44.14 -40.05
C LYS A 798 -75.02 42.64 -40.21
N GLU A 799 -73.81 42.29 -40.64
CA GLU A 799 -73.38 40.91 -40.84
C GLU A 799 -73.46 40.11 -39.52
N TRP A 800 -72.93 40.66 -38.44
CA TRP A 800 -72.98 40.06 -37.10
C TRP A 800 -74.40 39.90 -36.54
N TYR A 801 -75.25 40.92 -36.65
CA TYR A 801 -76.64 40.83 -36.20
C TYR A 801 -77.42 39.76 -36.97
N ASN A 802 -77.21 39.65 -38.29
CA ASN A 802 -77.84 38.60 -39.10
C ASN A 802 -77.41 37.19 -38.64
N LYS A 803 -76.13 36.97 -38.31
CA LYS A 803 -75.68 35.68 -37.75
C LYS A 803 -76.36 35.39 -36.41
N ALA A 804 -76.46 36.38 -35.54
CA ALA A 804 -77.11 36.26 -34.24
C ALA A 804 -78.60 35.87 -34.38
N ILE A 805 -79.32 36.53 -35.29
CA ILE A 805 -80.73 36.23 -35.58
C ILE A 805 -80.87 34.83 -36.19
N THR A 806 -79.96 34.41 -37.07
CA THR A 806 -79.99 33.05 -37.66
C THR A 806 -79.78 31.98 -36.58
N LEU A 807 -78.90 32.24 -35.60
CA LEU A 807 -78.64 31.31 -34.50
C LEU A 807 -79.82 31.23 -33.52
N SER A 808 -80.53 32.33 -33.28
CA SER A 808 -81.68 32.36 -32.36
C SER A 808 -82.90 31.57 -32.88
N GLU A 809 -82.92 31.18 -34.15
CA GLU A 809 -83.94 30.25 -34.67
C GLU A 809 -83.81 28.83 -34.09
N ASN A 810 -82.67 28.52 -33.46
CA ASN A 810 -82.32 27.17 -33.01
C ASN A 810 -82.29 27.03 -31.46
N ILE A 811 -82.84 27.99 -30.71
CA ILE A 811 -82.88 27.98 -29.23
C ILE A 811 -84.30 27.80 -28.67
N GLU A 812 -84.45 27.32 -27.43
CA GLU A 812 -85.76 26.95 -26.85
C GLU A 812 -86.70 28.15 -26.62
N ARG A 813 -86.16 29.33 -26.29
CA ARG A 813 -86.94 30.58 -26.13
C ARG A 813 -86.94 31.43 -27.39
N ARG A 814 -87.10 30.78 -28.54
CA ARG A 814 -86.99 31.37 -29.87
C ARG A 814 -87.80 32.65 -30.03
N ASP A 815 -89.10 32.61 -29.76
CA ASP A 815 -90.02 33.68 -30.16
C ASP A 815 -89.81 34.99 -29.39
N GLU A 816 -89.60 34.92 -28.07
CA GLU A 816 -89.35 36.12 -27.23
C GLU A 816 -87.99 36.80 -27.53
N ILE A 817 -86.96 35.99 -27.80
CA ILE A 817 -85.60 36.49 -28.05
C ILE A 817 -85.49 37.05 -29.47
N ILE A 818 -86.07 36.36 -30.47
CA ILE A 818 -86.14 36.85 -31.85
C ILE A 818 -86.90 38.17 -31.94
N GLU A 819 -88.03 38.32 -31.23
CA GLU A 819 -88.80 39.57 -31.25
C GLU A 819 -87.98 40.76 -30.70
N LYS A 820 -87.30 40.58 -29.57
CA LYS A 820 -86.42 41.60 -28.97
C LYS A 820 -85.22 41.93 -29.85
N MET A 821 -84.54 40.93 -30.40
CA MET A 821 -83.41 41.12 -31.30
C MET A 821 -83.83 41.80 -32.60
N ASN A 822 -84.96 41.39 -33.21
CA ASN A 822 -85.46 42.03 -34.43
C ASN A 822 -85.86 43.49 -34.19
N LYS A 823 -86.48 43.80 -33.04
CA LYS A 823 -86.83 45.19 -32.69
C LYS A 823 -85.58 46.08 -32.60
N GLU A 824 -84.55 45.65 -31.89
CA GLU A 824 -83.27 46.37 -31.78
C GLU A 824 -82.51 46.45 -33.10
N TYR A 825 -82.55 45.39 -33.92
CA TYR A 825 -81.94 45.39 -35.24
C TYR A 825 -82.64 46.35 -36.22
N GLN A 826 -83.98 46.47 -36.15
CA GLN A 826 -84.72 47.45 -36.95
C GLN A 826 -84.42 48.89 -36.51
N ILE A 827 -84.20 49.14 -35.22
CA ILE A 827 -83.73 50.44 -34.73
C ILE A 827 -82.36 50.76 -35.37
N PHE A 828 -81.42 49.83 -35.36
CA PHE A 828 -80.12 49.99 -36.01
C PHE A 828 -80.22 50.22 -37.53
N ILE A 829 -81.02 49.43 -38.26
CA ILE A 829 -81.20 49.61 -39.71
C ILE A 829 -81.79 50.99 -40.05
N ASN A 830 -82.74 51.48 -39.24
CA ASN A 830 -83.31 52.81 -39.39
C ASN A 830 -82.32 53.94 -39.05
N GLU A 831 -81.33 53.70 -38.19
CA GLU A 831 -80.25 54.64 -37.87
C GLU A 831 -79.20 54.73 -38.98
N ILE A 832 -78.93 53.66 -39.74
CA ILE A 832 -77.97 53.66 -40.85
C ILE A 832 -78.58 54.25 -42.13
N ASN A 833 -79.89 54.06 -42.34
CA ASN A 833 -80.61 54.56 -43.51
C ASN A 833 -80.96 56.06 -43.42
N LYS A 834 -80.66 56.69 -42.28
CA LYS A 834 -80.64 58.15 -42.08
C LYS A 834 -79.23 58.67 -42.31
#